data_AF-A0A2D4TTV1-F1
#
_entry.id   AF-A0A2D4TTV1-F1
#
_cell.length_a   1.000
_cell.length_b   1.000
_cell.length_c   1.000
_cell.angle_alpha   90.00
_cell.angle_beta   90.00
_cell.angle_gamma   90.00
#
_symmetry.space_group_name_H-M   'P 1'
#
loop_
_entity.id
_entity.type
_entity.pdbx_description
1 polymer ?
#
loop_
_entity_poly.entity_id
_entity_poly.type
_entity_poly.pdbx_seq_one_letter_code
_entity_poly.pdbx_strand_id
1 'polypeptide(L)'
;MSQINLDTSPYFDDFDADKDYYKVLFKPGFPVQARELTTLQSILQNQISTFGEHFFKEGSMVIPGGISYNPQYTAVILNPQQGGIDVTLYIDQLVGKTIVGDVTGVRARVIDYLIPPRDGVNNPTIFVTYTDSGNDDRTIFFTSNESLILEEPVVYGNTTITTNSTFATTISTNPTAVGSAAEIADGVYFVRGTFVQVTSNSIVLDPYSVYPSYRVGLQITEQIVTAGQDPTLYDNAKGFNNFSAPGADRLKIELTLTKKPLNDFNDTNFVELLRLDKGEVKKLEISATYNVLKDYIAERTYEESGDYIVEGIRTTADESLNNNIGNNGIYLANQTTEEGGTPSPGLAILKVSPGKAYVRGFDIKKTGTTNLDAPKPRTTETQSNTAVPFELGSKYLVNNVISTPVVGLDIADNIVQMYDGRLDGSKNPTGSLIGEARIYSYSLEDAAFTGPQTPWNVYLYDLQIFTRITANVPIGSKIIPGFRLQGLSSNASGYVRSIVGQEIFLTDTSGEFIRGEQFSVNGSTEDRFSTTDVIIYKQNQVKSLFQDTTSINPNISTDFRADTKLYPRVPNNFTASDSFTVTAGGLITCPGRLFDGFDVGDIVIWQDTVNSTLVYNRVLSLGLNDLNMTVGPVASVPNVASGALPSGTRTSVNLRASESRLLNTENSALYIEMEKKNISKVNLNNSQLYFTTQVYQETTVGSTLTINRTLTGVNDALFVPFDQERYSIVYSDGVIETVGSEQFEITGDSTVITFNGLSRINEAGITVNVTAIKPSIKSKSKILIKSQTLLVDRISQITSPEFGMVQNDYYGLRVDDEEISLNTADVESLTAVYESLDATPPTLDILGFTNGLSLETTTVKGELIRGNTSGAVAKLVEANTPSTVKIVYLSQNTFTVGETLVFSESNIKTNLQAIQPGNYKNITDKFSLDKGQESSFMIFLA
;
A
#
# COMPACT_ATOMS: atom_id res chain seq x y z
N MET A 1 24.00 -11.20 52.26
CA MET A 1 23.39 -11.44 53.59
C MET A 1 22.78 -12.83 53.66
N SER A 2 23.38 -13.67 54.51
CA SER A 2 22.86 -14.99 54.93
C SER A 2 21.46 -14.85 55.54
N GLN A 3 20.59 -15.82 55.32
CA GLN A 3 19.27 -15.91 55.93
C GLN A 3 19.38 -16.33 57.41
N ILE A 4 20.44 -17.05 57.77
CA ILE A 4 20.69 -17.50 59.14
C ILE A 4 21.47 -16.42 59.91
N ASN A 5 20.91 -15.98 61.03
CA ASN A 5 21.56 -15.06 61.95
C ASN A 5 22.45 -15.81 62.96
N LEU A 6 23.76 -15.69 62.80
CA LEU A 6 24.77 -16.33 63.66
C LEU A 6 25.14 -15.50 64.91
N ASP A 7 24.66 -14.26 65.04
CA ASP A 7 24.84 -13.41 66.24
C ASP A 7 23.93 -13.81 67.41
N THR A 8 23.42 -15.04 67.40
CA THR A 8 22.52 -15.56 68.43
C THR A 8 23.04 -16.88 68.99
N SER A 9 22.53 -17.26 70.17
CA SER A 9 22.91 -18.50 70.84
C SER A 9 22.67 -19.71 69.92
N PRO A 10 23.61 -20.67 69.82
CA PRO A 10 24.84 -20.81 70.61
C PRO A 10 26.11 -20.16 70.01
N TYR A 11 26.04 -19.49 68.86
CA TYR A 11 27.23 -19.12 68.07
C TYR A 11 27.81 -17.74 68.41
N PHE A 12 26.96 -16.75 68.72
CA PHE A 12 27.36 -15.39 69.12
C PHE A 12 28.44 -14.76 68.22
N ASP A 13 28.28 -14.91 66.89
CA ASP A 13 29.15 -14.26 65.92
C ASP A 13 28.84 -12.77 65.83
N ASP A 14 29.51 -11.99 66.67
CA ASP A 14 29.32 -10.54 66.78
C ASP A 14 30.33 -9.73 65.95
N PHE A 15 30.84 -10.34 64.86
CA PHE A 15 31.66 -9.63 63.89
C PHE A 15 30.92 -8.43 63.31
N ASP A 16 31.60 -7.29 63.28
CA ASP A 16 31.08 -6.01 62.84
C ASP A 16 32.12 -5.36 61.92
N ALA A 17 31.76 -5.22 60.64
CA ALA A 17 32.64 -4.66 59.62
C ALA A 17 32.96 -3.18 59.88
N ASP A 18 32.09 -2.44 60.56
CA ASP A 18 32.26 -1.00 60.83
C ASP A 18 33.31 -0.73 61.91
N LYS A 19 33.77 -1.76 62.62
CA LYS A 19 34.84 -1.65 63.63
C LYS A 19 36.26 -1.73 63.05
N ASP A 20 36.42 -1.96 61.75
CA ASP A 20 37.71 -2.01 61.05
C ASP A 20 38.73 -3.02 61.65
N TYR A 21 38.25 -4.13 62.20
CA TYR A 21 39.10 -5.21 62.70
C TYR A 21 39.38 -6.24 61.60
N TYR A 22 40.62 -6.28 61.12
CA TYR A 22 41.03 -7.16 59.99
C TYR A 22 41.79 -8.43 60.41
N LYS A 23 42.12 -8.58 61.69
CA LYS A 23 42.84 -9.78 62.18
C LYS A 23 42.66 -9.96 63.69
N VAL A 24 42.45 -11.21 64.11
CA VAL A 24 42.49 -11.60 65.52
C VAL A 24 43.94 -11.91 65.92
N LEU A 25 44.42 -11.26 66.98
CA LEU A 25 45.80 -11.39 67.48
C LEU A 25 45.83 -12.22 68.77
N PHE A 26 46.25 -13.48 68.67
CA PHE A 26 46.38 -14.36 69.84
C PHE A 26 47.58 -13.97 70.71
N LYS A 27 47.36 -13.87 72.03
CA LYS A 27 48.41 -13.53 73.01
C LYS A 27 49.01 -14.80 73.61
N PRO A 28 50.35 -14.98 73.61
CA PRO A 28 50.99 -16.10 74.30
C PRO A 28 50.63 -16.12 75.79
N GLY A 29 50.34 -17.31 76.33
CA GLY A 29 49.98 -17.50 77.74
C GLY A 29 48.51 -17.25 78.11
N PHE A 30 47.66 -16.85 77.16
CA PHE A 30 46.21 -16.71 77.33
C PHE A 30 45.47 -17.81 76.54
N PRO A 31 44.40 -18.42 77.10
CA PRO A 31 43.59 -19.39 76.38
C PRO A 31 42.78 -18.70 75.27
N VAL A 32 42.78 -19.29 74.08
CA VAL A 32 41.98 -18.82 72.94
C VAL A 32 40.51 -19.11 73.20
N GLN A 33 39.64 -18.12 72.97
CA GLN A 33 38.20 -18.25 73.13
C GLN A 33 37.55 -18.71 71.82
N ALA A 34 36.46 -19.50 71.91
CA ALA A 34 35.71 -19.92 70.71
C ALA A 34 35.24 -18.73 69.88
N ARG A 35 34.80 -17.65 70.54
CA ARG A 35 34.41 -16.38 69.90
C ARG A 35 35.54 -15.80 69.05
N GLU A 36 36.78 -15.82 69.50
CA GLU A 36 37.94 -15.30 68.75
C GLU A 36 38.19 -16.10 67.46
N LEU A 37 37.90 -17.41 67.46
CA LEU A 37 37.99 -18.25 66.28
C LEU A 37 36.83 -18.03 65.31
N THR A 38 35.61 -17.84 65.83
CA THR A 38 34.44 -17.45 65.03
C THR A 38 34.68 -16.11 64.34
N THR A 39 35.09 -15.08 65.09
CA THR A 39 35.40 -13.76 64.51
C THR A 39 36.53 -13.83 63.47
N LEU A 40 37.55 -14.68 63.67
CA LEU A 40 38.59 -14.89 62.66
C LEU A 40 38.03 -15.43 61.34
N GLN A 41 37.10 -16.40 61.41
CA GLN A 41 36.43 -16.94 60.23
C GLN A 41 35.58 -15.88 59.53
N SER A 42 34.81 -15.10 60.28
CA SER A 42 33.93 -14.06 59.74
C SER A 42 34.72 -12.91 59.10
N ILE A 43 35.87 -12.52 59.67
CA ILE A 43 36.80 -11.56 59.05
C ILE A 43 37.30 -12.08 57.70
N LEU A 44 37.77 -13.33 57.65
CA LEU A 44 38.28 -13.93 56.42
C LEU A 44 37.17 -14.04 55.37
N GLN A 45 36.00 -14.52 55.78
CA GLN A 45 34.83 -14.65 54.91
C GLN A 45 34.37 -13.30 54.38
N ASN A 46 34.40 -12.25 55.20
CA ASN A 46 34.08 -10.89 54.76
C ASN A 46 35.06 -10.41 53.67
N GLN A 47 36.37 -10.62 53.85
CA GLN A 47 37.36 -10.26 52.82
C GLN A 47 37.13 -11.01 51.49
N ILE A 48 36.79 -12.30 51.56
CA ILE A 48 36.46 -13.11 50.38
C ILE A 48 35.14 -12.64 49.74
N SER A 49 34.11 -12.32 50.54
CA SER A 49 32.83 -11.80 50.07
C SER A 49 33.01 -10.48 49.34
N THR A 50 33.71 -9.51 49.94
CA THR A 50 33.97 -8.20 49.31
C THR A 50 34.76 -8.34 48.02
N PHE A 51 35.77 -9.21 47.97
CA PHE A 51 36.49 -9.52 46.74
C PHE A 51 35.56 -10.13 45.68
N GLY A 52 34.76 -11.12 46.07
CA GLY A 52 33.79 -11.78 45.19
C GLY A 52 32.76 -10.81 44.63
N GLU A 53 32.18 -9.94 45.47
CA GLU A 53 31.19 -8.94 45.09
C GLU A 53 31.73 -7.88 44.13
N HIS A 54 33.03 -7.55 44.21
CA HIS A 54 33.64 -6.62 43.24
C HIS A 54 33.69 -7.23 41.82
N PHE A 55 33.96 -8.53 41.72
CA PHE A 55 34.09 -9.22 40.44
C PHE A 55 32.76 -9.76 39.92
N PHE A 56 32.01 -10.49 40.74
CA PHE A 56 30.87 -11.31 40.35
C PHE A 56 29.57 -10.75 40.91
N LYS A 57 28.52 -10.79 40.11
CA LYS A 57 27.17 -10.47 40.58
C LYS A 57 26.63 -11.65 41.41
N GLU A 58 25.84 -11.35 42.44
CA GLU A 58 25.12 -12.38 43.20
C GLU A 58 24.32 -13.30 42.27
N GLY A 59 24.46 -14.62 42.46
CA GLY A 59 23.86 -15.66 41.63
C GLY A 59 24.59 -15.97 40.32
N SER A 60 25.75 -15.36 40.06
CA SER A 60 26.48 -15.60 38.81
C SER A 60 27.29 -16.90 38.83
N MET A 61 27.41 -17.52 37.66
CA MET A 61 28.27 -18.69 37.43
C MET A 61 29.73 -18.25 37.35
N VAL A 62 30.61 -18.84 38.16
CA VAL A 62 32.04 -18.52 38.25
C VAL A 62 32.89 -19.55 37.50
N ILE A 63 32.63 -20.84 37.75
CA ILE A 63 33.26 -21.98 37.04
C ILE A 63 32.16 -22.63 36.19
N PRO A 64 32.46 -23.06 34.94
CA PRO A 64 31.44 -23.57 34.02
C PRO A 64 30.56 -24.63 34.66
N GLY A 65 29.26 -24.34 34.73
CA GLY A 65 28.16 -25.17 35.25
C GLY A 65 26.85 -24.76 34.58
N GLY A 66 26.90 -24.53 33.27
CA GLY A 66 25.82 -23.92 32.50
C GLY A 66 24.55 -24.76 32.50
N ILE A 67 23.41 -24.08 32.34
CA ILE A 67 22.10 -24.72 32.15
C ILE A 67 21.84 -24.96 30.66
N SER A 68 21.16 -26.05 30.34
CA SER A 68 20.72 -26.40 28.99
C SER A 68 19.24 -26.79 28.99
N TYR A 69 18.59 -26.63 27.83
CA TYR A 69 17.19 -26.99 27.61
C TYR A 69 17.11 -28.14 26.62
N ASN A 70 16.44 -29.22 27.02
CA ASN A 70 16.19 -30.39 26.19
C ASN A 70 14.68 -30.47 25.84
N PRO A 71 14.28 -30.07 24.61
CA PRO A 71 12.89 -30.14 24.16
C PRO A 71 12.45 -31.55 23.74
N GLN A 72 13.36 -32.53 23.73
CA GLN A 72 13.11 -33.90 23.27
C GLN A 72 13.36 -34.91 24.40
N TYR A 73 12.68 -34.71 25.53
CA TYR A 73 12.81 -35.58 26.70
C TYR A 73 11.79 -36.73 26.63
N THR A 74 12.22 -37.89 26.12
CA THR A 74 11.27 -38.96 25.76
C THR A 74 10.79 -39.71 26.99
N ALA A 75 9.47 -39.79 27.16
CA ALA A 75 8.79 -40.42 28.28
C ALA A 75 8.14 -41.74 27.87
N VAL A 76 8.21 -42.75 28.75
CA VAL A 76 7.55 -44.04 28.63
C VAL A 76 6.68 -44.26 29.86
N ILE A 77 5.38 -44.48 29.63
CA ILE A 77 4.36 -44.58 30.66
C ILE A 77 4.10 -46.06 30.95
N LEU A 78 4.30 -46.46 32.21
CA LEU A 78 4.23 -47.84 32.68
C LEU A 78 2.92 -48.11 33.41
N ASN A 79 2.48 -49.37 33.39
CA ASN A 79 1.40 -49.81 34.28
C ASN A 79 1.85 -49.70 35.75
N PRO A 80 0.97 -49.31 36.69
CA PRO A 80 1.32 -49.16 38.10
C PRO A 80 1.81 -50.44 38.78
N GLN A 81 1.39 -51.61 38.26
CA GLN A 81 1.73 -52.91 38.83
C GLN A 81 2.25 -53.87 37.76
N GLN A 82 3.28 -54.64 38.12
CA GLN A 82 3.77 -55.77 37.34
C GLN A 82 3.72 -57.02 38.22
N GLY A 83 2.98 -58.05 37.79
CA GLY A 83 2.88 -59.31 38.55
C GLY A 83 2.35 -59.15 39.98
N GLY A 84 1.54 -58.12 40.25
CA GLY A 84 1.01 -57.78 41.58
C GLY A 84 1.95 -56.94 42.46
N ILE A 85 3.12 -56.56 41.96
CA ILE A 85 4.10 -55.69 42.65
C ILE A 85 3.99 -54.29 42.07
N ASP A 86 3.95 -53.27 42.94
CA ASP A 86 3.93 -51.87 42.54
C ASP A 86 5.29 -51.45 41.95
N VAL A 87 5.27 -50.91 40.73
CA VAL A 87 6.48 -50.48 39.99
C VAL A 87 7.22 -49.36 40.72
N THR A 88 6.50 -48.54 41.50
CA THR A 88 7.09 -47.42 42.24
C THR A 88 8.08 -47.84 43.34
N LEU A 89 8.07 -49.13 43.74
CA LEU A 89 8.98 -49.68 44.76
C LEU A 89 10.42 -49.88 44.29
N TYR A 90 10.66 -49.90 42.98
CA TYR A 90 11.98 -50.14 42.39
C TYR A 90 12.31 -49.25 41.18
N ILE A 91 11.41 -48.33 40.81
CA ILE A 91 11.58 -47.45 39.64
C ILE A 91 12.84 -46.56 39.72
N ASP A 92 13.24 -46.17 40.94
CA ASP A 92 14.45 -45.38 41.21
C ASP A 92 15.74 -46.15 40.87
N GLN A 93 15.73 -47.47 41.11
CA GLN A 93 16.86 -48.36 40.80
C GLN A 93 17.00 -48.66 39.31
N LEU A 94 16.05 -48.22 38.47
CA LEU A 94 16.11 -48.37 37.01
C LEU A 94 16.99 -47.28 36.38
N VAL A 95 17.23 -46.16 37.04
CA VAL A 95 18.02 -45.06 36.47
C VAL A 95 19.44 -45.55 36.12
N GLY A 96 19.85 -45.27 34.88
CA GLY A 96 21.12 -45.69 34.32
C GLY A 96 21.13 -47.09 33.69
N LYS A 97 20.07 -47.90 33.89
CA LYS A 97 19.95 -49.27 33.36
C LYS A 97 19.47 -49.30 31.91
N THR A 98 19.86 -50.34 31.19
CA THR A 98 19.37 -50.64 29.84
C THR A 98 18.14 -51.55 29.91
N ILE A 99 17.10 -51.15 29.19
CA ILE A 99 15.83 -51.87 29.08
C ILE A 99 15.55 -52.23 27.62
N VAL A 100 14.89 -53.36 27.42
CA VAL A 100 14.58 -53.92 26.10
C VAL A 100 13.11 -54.26 26.01
N GLY A 101 12.47 -53.89 24.90
CA GLY A 101 11.11 -54.32 24.59
C GLY A 101 11.09 -55.79 24.19
N ASP A 102 10.32 -56.62 24.89
CA ASP A 102 10.26 -58.08 24.63
C ASP A 102 9.77 -58.41 23.22
N VAL A 103 8.84 -57.59 22.69
CA VAL A 103 8.24 -57.79 21.37
C VAL A 103 9.02 -57.04 20.30
N THR A 104 9.27 -55.75 20.51
CA THR A 104 9.88 -54.89 19.49
C THR A 104 11.39 -55.09 19.38
N GLY A 105 12.05 -55.51 20.46
CA GLY A 105 13.51 -55.54 20.56
C GLY A 105 14.16 -54.16 20.69
N VAL A 106 13.38 -53.08 20.82
CA VAL A 106 13.89 -51.71 20.98
C VAL A 106 14.70 -51.63 22.27
N ARG A 107 15.89 -51.01 22.22
CA ARG A 107 16.73 -50.77 23.41
C ARG A 107 16.72 -49.31 23.80
N ALA A 108 16.58 -49.06 25.10
CA ALA A 108 16.68 -47.73 25.65
C ALA A 108 17.40 -47.74 27.00
N ARG A 109 18.09 -46.63 27.31
CA ARG A 109 18.68 -46.39 28.61
C ARG A 109 17.78 -45.46 29.42
N VAL A 110 17.46 -45.84 30.65
CA VAL A 110 16.68 -45.01 31.56
C VAL A 110 17.56 -43.88 32.09
N ILE A 111 17.10 -42.64 31.94
CA ILE A 111 17.83 -41.43 32.37
C ILE A 111 17.22 -40.78 33.61
N ASP A 112 15.90 -40.88 33.79
CA ASP A 112 15.18 -40.27 34.93
C ASP A 112 13.80 -40.93 35.10
N TYR A 113 13.06 -40.58 36.15
CA TYR A 113 11.72 -41.10 36.42
C TYR A 113 10.81 -40.12 37.16
N LEU A 114 9.49 -40.32 37.04
CA LEU A 114 8.46 -39.64 37.81
C LEU A 114 7.43 -40.63 38.36
N ILE A 115 7.01 -40.38 39.60
CA ILE A 115 6.02 -41.19 40.32
C ILE A 115 4.74 -40.38 40.55
N PRO A 116 3.54 -40.95 40.34
CA PRO A 116 2.27 -40.27 40.64
C PRO A 116 2.14 -39.90 42.13
N PRO A 117 1.47 -38.79 42.47
CA PRO A 117 0.85 -37.80 41.59
C PRO A 117 1.76 -36.59 41.28
N ARG A 118 3.09 -36.71 41.44
CA ARG A 118 4.01 -35.58 41.26
C ARG A 118 4.02 -35.08 39.82
N ASP A 119 4.19 -33.77 39.64
CA ASP A 119 4.33 -33.12 38.32
C ASP A 119 3.25 -33.52 37.28
N GLY A 120 2.04 -33.85 37.75
CA GLY A 120 0.89 -34.13 36.87
C GLY A 120 0.90 -35.51 36.20
N VAL A 121 1.75 -36.45 36.62
CA VAL A 121 1.73 -37.82 36.09
C VAL A 121 0.69 -38.70 36.80
N ASN A 122 -0.09 -39.45 36.01
CA ASN A 122 -1.12 -40.37 36.53
C ASN A 122 -0.63 -41.81 36.71
N ASN A 123 0.44 -42.19 36.01
CA ASN A 123 1.05 -43.52 36.06
C ASN A 123 2.58 -43.38 36.22
N PRO A 124 3.28 -44.40 36.76
CA PRO A 124 4.74 -44.39 36.83
C PRO A 124 5.34 -44.17 35.45
N THR A 125 6.23 -43.19 35.34
CA THR A 125 6.78 -42.76 34.06
C THR A 125 8.29 -42.76 34.14
N ILE A 126 8.94 -43.39 33.18
CA ILE A 126 10.40 -43.35 33.03
C ILE A 126 10.76 -42.49 31.84
N PHE A 127 11.87 -41.78 31.93
CA PHE A 127 12.45 -41.04 30.81
C PHE A 127 13.62 -41.84 30.27
N VAL A 128 13.70 -41.94 28.94
CA VAL A 128 14.63 -42.83 28.27
C VAL A 128 15.34 -42.15 27.11
N THR A 129 16.58 -42.58 26.87
CA THR A 129 17.29 -42.33 25.62
C THR A 129 17.32 -43.63 24.82
N TYR A 130 16.67 -43.67 23.66
CA TYR A 130 16.69 -44.83 22.78
C TYR A 130 18.08 -45.01 22.17
N THR A 131 18.63 -46.23 22.26
CA THR A 131 19.98 -46.55 21.79
C THR A 131 19.97 -47.35 20.49
N ASP A 132 19.03 -48.29 20.36
CA ASP A 132 18.85 -49.13 19.16
C ASP A 132 17.38 -49.15 18.72
N SER A 133 17.15 -49.18 17.41
CA SER A 133 15.85 -49.54 16.83
C SER A 133 15.51 -51.01 17.11
N GLY A 134 14.23 -51.35 16.99
CA GLY A 134 13.73 -52.70 17.12
C GLY A 134 14.28 -53.65 16.05
N ASN A 135 13.95 -54.94 16.19
CA ASN A 135 14.46 -56.03 15.34
C ASN A 135 14.09 -55.89 13.84
N ASP A 136 13.20 -54.96 13.50
CA ASP A 136 12.73 -54.66 12.14
C ASP A 136 13.45 -53.46 11.49
N ASP A 137 14.45 -52.87 12.18
CA ASP A 137 15.18 -51.66 11.80
C ASP A 137 14.27 -50.44 11.49
N ARG A 138 13.02 -50.46 11.96
CA ARG A 138 12.00 -49.43 11.67
C ARG A 138 11.32 -48.91 12.93
N THR A 139 11.05 -49.79 13.89
CA THR A 139 10.40 -49.43 15.15
C THR A 139 11.40 -48.73 16.05
N ILE A 140 11.12 -47.49 16.43
CA ILE A 140 12.05 -46.63 17.20
C ILE A 140 11.54 -46.28 18.61
N PHE A 141 10.31 -46.70 18.96
CA PHE A 141 9.67 -46.46 20.24
C PHE A 141 9.03 -47.73 20.79
N PHE A 142 8.88 -47.83 22.11
CA PHE A 142 8.09 -48.90 22.73
C PHE A 142 6.61 -48.81 22.34
N THR A 143 5.98 -49.96 22.21
CA THR A 143 4.58 -50.13 21.79
C THR A 143 3.65 -50.33 22.98
N SER A 144 2.34 -50.30 22.75
CA SER A 144 1.31 -50.41 23.81
C SER A 144 1.20 -51.84 24.34
N ASN A 145 1.04 -51.99 25.66
CA ASN A 145 1.03 -53.28 26.37
C ASN A 145 2.29 -54.13 26.14
N GLU A 146 3.41 -53.49 25.87
CA GLU A 146 4.69 -54.17 25.68
C GLU A 146 5.36 -54.47 27.03
N SER A 147 5.82 -55.71 27.19
CA SER A 147 6.65 -56.13 28.32
C SER A 147 8.07 -55.58 28.16
N LEU A 148 8.59 -54.96 29.22
CA LEU A 148 9.94 -54.41 29.26
C LEU A 148 10.84 -55.29 30.13
N ILE A 149 12.02 -55.61 29.59
CA ILE A 149 13.00 -56.53 30.16
C ILE A 149 14.25 -55.75 30.59
N LEU A 150 14.83 -56.13 31.73
CA LEU A 150 16.11 -55.61 32.21
C LEU A 150 17.29 -56.45 31.70
N GLU A 151 18.32 -55.81 31.15
CA GLU A 151 19.58 -56.51 30.83
C GLU A 151 20.48 -56.69 32.05
N GLU A 152 20.31 -55.87 33.09
CA GLU A 152 21.06 -55.92 34.34
C GLU A 152 20.14 -56.21 35.54
N PRO A 153 20.57 -56.99 36.54
CA PRO A 153 19.75 -57.26 37.72
C PRO A 153 19.54 -55.98 38.55
N VAL A 154 18.35 -55.84 39.12
CA VAL A 154 17.97 -54.75 40.03
C VAL A 154 17.59 -55.33 41.39
N VAL A 155 18.22 -54.85 42.46
CA VAL A 155 17.93 -55.27 43.84
C VAL A 155 17.12 -54.18 44.52
N TYR A 156 15.97 -54.51 45.10
CA TYR A 156 15.17 -53.59 45.89
C TYR A 156 14.70 -54.30 47.18
N GLY A 157 14.99 -53.70 48.33
CA GLY A 157 14.82 -54.36 49.62
C GLY A 157 15.60 -55.68 49.69
N ASN A 158 14.89 -56.80 49.92
CA ASN A 158 15.46 -58.17 49.93
C ASN A 158 15.15 -58.96 48.63
N THR A 159 14.53 -58.32 47.64
CA THR A 159 14.10 -58.96 46.38
C THR A 159 15.05 -58.55 45.25
N THR A 160 15.34 -59.48 44.34
CA THR A 160 16.15 -59.21 43.15
C THR A 160 15.34 -59.51 41.89
N ILE A 161 15.17 -58.51 41.04
CA ILE A 161 14.70 -58.68 39.66
C ILE A 161 15.90 -59.15 38.86
N THR A 162 15.87 -60.40 38.40
CA THR A 162 17.01 -60.99 37.68
C THR A 162 17.12 -60.42 36.27
N THR A 163 18.33 -60.46 35.69
CA THR A 163 18.53 -60.17 34.26
C THR A 163 17.57 -61.00 33.40
N ASN A 164 17.14 -60.45 32.27
CA ASN A 164 16.19 -61.03 31.32
C ASN A 164 14.80 -61.35 31.88
N SER A 165 14.40 -60.72 33.00
CA SER A 165 13.03 -60.80 33.51
C SER A 165 12.23 -59.53 33.20
N THR A 166 10.91 -59.68 33.02
CA THR A 166 10.00 -58.55 32.80
C THR A 166 9.85 -57.76 34.09
N PHE A 167 10.24 -56.49 34.08
CA PHE A 167 10.11 -55.61 35.24
C PHE A 167 8.88 -54.72 35.17
N ALA A 168 8.41 -54.35 33.97
CA ALA A 168 7.22 -53.52 33.81
C ALA A 168 6.54 -53.80 32.47
N THR A 169 5.31 -53.34 32.32
CA THR A 169 4.57 -53.32 31.06
C THR A 169 4.14 -51.89 30.74
N THR A 170 4.18 -51.49 29.47
CA THR A 170 3.67 -50.19 29.04
C THR A 170 2.14 -50.14 29.08
N ILE A 171 1.57 -48.94 29.19
CA ILE A 171 0.12 -48.76 29.19
C ILE A 171 -0.53 -49.08 27.82
N SER A 172 -1.85 -49.23 27.82
CA SER A 172 -2.62 -49.70 26.65
C SER A 172 -2.88 -48.65 25.58
N THR A 173 -2.75 -47.35 25.89
CA THR A 173 -2.97 -46.23 24.95
C THR A 173 -1.87 -45.19 25.09
N ASN A 174 -1.28 -44.76 23.98
CA ASN A 174 -0.20 -43.75 23.93
C ASN A 174 0.90 -43.97 25.00
N PRO A 175 1.59 -45.12 25.00
CA PRO A 175 2.58 -45.48 26.03
C PRO A 175 3.84 -44.62 26.01
N THR A 176 4.05 -43.85 24.95
CA THR A 176 5.22 -42.99 24.76
C THR A 176 4.78 -41.57 24.47
N ALA A 177 5.50 -40.60 25.04
CA ALA A 177 5.29 -39.18 24.81
C ALA A 177 6.62 -38.44 24.76
N VAL A 178 6.62 -37.19 24.28
CA VAL A 178 7.80 -36.33 24.30
C VAL A 178 7.53 -35.18 25.25
N GLY A 179 8.29 -35.15 26.33
CA GLY A 179 8.32 -34.08 27.31
C GLY A 179 9.49 -33.13 27.10
N SER A 180 9.75 -32.34 28.13
CA SER A 180 10.82 -31.35 28.15
C SER A 180 11.53 -31.33 29.51
N ALA A 181 12.83 -31.10 29.49
CA ALA A 181 13.67 -31.03 30.68
C ALA A 181 14.70 -29.90 30.58
N ALA A 182 15.21 -29.49 31.74
CA ALA A 182 16.36 -28.62 31.86
C ALA A 182 17.46 -29.32 32.65
N GLU A 183 18.70 -29.17 32.21
CA GLU A 183 19.86 -29.86 32.79
C GLU A 183 20.91 -28.83 33.18
N ILE A 184 21.52 -29.00 34.36
CA ILE A 184 22.64 -28.19 34.82
C ILE A 184 23.89 -29.06 34.96
N ALA A 185 25.04 -28.54 34.57
CA ALA A 185 26.33 -29.19 34.75
C ALA A 185 26.95 -28.89 36.11
N ASP A 186 27.92 -29.72 36.54
CA ASP A 186 28.77 -29.43 37.69
C ASP A 186 29.44 -28.06 37.53
N GLY A 187 29.41 -27.21 38.55
CA GLY A 187 30.03 -25.89 38.49
C GLY A 187 30.07 -25.17 39.83
N VAL A 188 30.48 -23.90 39.82
CA VAL A 188 30.55 -23.06 41.02
C VAL A 188 29.85 -21.73 40.78
N TYR A 189 28.96 -21.36 41.69
CA TYR A 189 28.19 -20.11 41.65
C TYR A 189 28.59 -19.20 42.82
N PHE A 190 28.59 -17.89 42.58
CA PHE A 190 28.78 -16.89 43.63
C PHE A 190 27.43 -16.56 44.27
N VAL A 191 27.22 -17.02 45.50
CA VAL A 191 25.96 -16.91 46.23
C VAL A 191 26.24 -16.55 47.68
N ARG A 192 25.53 -15.56 48.21
CA ARG A 192 25.57 -15.08 49.59
C ARG A 192 26.98 -14.73 50.06
N GLY A 193 27.82 -14.21 49.15
CA GLY A 193 29.21 -13.89 49.46
C GLY A 193 30.17 -15.08 49.48
N THR A 194 29.72 -16.26 49.05
CA THR A 194 30.47 -17.52 49.05
C THR A 194 30.48 -18.16 47.66
N PHE A 195 31.48 -19.01 47.40
CA PHE A 195 31.57 -19.80 46.18
C PHE A 195 31.00 -21.19 46.46
N VAL A 196 29.77 -21.44 45.98
CA VAL A 196 29.02 -22.64 46.27
C VAL A 196 29.04 -23.56 45.05
N GLN A 197 29.40 -24.82 45.27
CA GLN A 197 29.38 -25.83 44.22
C GLN A 197 27.94 -26.27 43.93
N VAL A 198 27.61 -26.39 42.65
CA VAL A 198 26.42 -27.10 42.18
C VAL A 198 26.85 -28.42 41.54
N THR A 199 26.07 -29.46 41.78
CA THR A 199 26.27 -30.77 41.16
C THR A 199 25.37 -30.91 39.94
N SER A 200 25.80 -31.71 38.97
CA SER A 200 25.05 -31.95 37.75
C SER A 200 23.70 -32.56 38.09
N ASN A 201 22.63 -31.98 37.57
CA ASN A 201 21.28 -32.42 37.87
C ASN A 201 20.33 -32.09 36.70
N SER A 202 19.26 -32.85 36.56
CA SER A 202 18.18 -32.61 35.61
C SER A 202 16.89 -32.30 36.34
N ILE A 203 16.04 -31.49 35.72
CA ILE A 203 14.67 -31.26 36.18
C ILE A 203 13.70 -31.40 35.00
N VAL A 204 12.67 -32.21 35.18
CA VAL A 204 11.58 -32.33 34.22
C VAL A 204 10.70 -31.09 34.31
N LEU A 205 10.44 -30.46 33.16
CA LEU A 205 9.57 -29.30 33.04
C LEU A 205 8.12 -29.77 32.86
N ASP A 206 7.83 -30.30 31.68
CA ASP A 206 6.57 -30.98 31.37
C ASP A 206 6.86 -32.43 30.96
N PRO A 207 6.23 -33.43 31.58
CA PRO A 207 6.49 -34.84 31.28
C PRO A 207 6.01 -35.28 29.90
N TYR A 208 4.98 -34.61 29.35
CA TYR A 208 4.30 -35.01 28.11
C TYR A 208 4.09 -33.86 27.12
N SER A 209 4.78 -32.73 27.30
CA SER A 209 4.65 -31.54 26.44
C SER A 209 6.03 -30.95 26.10
N VAL A 210 6.15 -30.50 24.86
CA VAL A 210 7.32 -29.76 24.34
C VAL A 210 7.15 -28.24 24.42
N TYR A 211 6.04 -27.75 24.99
CA TYR A 211 5.73 -26.32 25.10
C TYR A 211 5.71 -25.81 26.56
N PRO A 212 6.78 -26.01 27.37
CA PRO A 212 6.80 -25.56 28.76
C PRO A 212 6.85 -24.03 28.88
N SER A 213 6.24 -23.51 29.96
CA SER A 213 6.30 -22.09 30.35
C SER A 213 6.74 -21.96 31.82
N TYR A 214 8.06 -21.89 32.05
CA TYR A 214 8.65 -21.87 33.39
C TYR A 214 9.90 -20.97 33.48
N ARG A 215 10.18 -20.51 34.70
CA ARG A 215 11.47 -19.95 35.12
C ARG A 215 12.24 -21.07 35.83
N VAL A 216 13.40 -21.44 35.32
CA VAL A 216 14.24 -22.51 35.85
C VAL A 216 15.51 -21.92 36.41
N GLY A 217 15.93 -22.38 37.58
CA GLY A 217 17.01 -21.76 38.31
C GLY A 217 17.42 -22.51 39.57
N LEU A 218 18.33 -21.91 40.34
CA LEU A 218 18.86 -22.50 41.57
C LEU A 218 18.13 -21.96 42.78
N GLN A 219 17.49 -22.86 43.53
CA GLN A 219 16.99 -22.59 44.87
C GLN A 219 18.15 -22.62 45.86
N ILE A 220 18.29 -21.56 46.64
CA ILE A 220 19.29 -21.43 47.69
C ILE A 220 18.67 -21.92 49.00
N THR A 221 19.33 -22.89 49.63
CA THR A 221 18.96 -23.40 50.97
C THR A 221 20.16 -23.30 51.89
N GLU A 222 20.01 -22.56 53.00
CA GLU A 222 21.01 -22.48 54.06
C GLU A 222 20.56 -23.35 55.24
N GLN A 223 21.47 -24.16 55.78
CA GLN A 223 21.18 -25.02 56.93
C GLN A 223 22.40 -25.15 57.86
N ILE A 224 22.14 -25.33 59.15
CA ILE A 224 23.16 -25.69 60.12
C ILE A 224 23.14 -27.22 60.28
N VAL A 225 24.28 -27.86 60.02
CA VAL A 225 24.48 -29.30 60.21
C VAL A 225 25.19 -29.53 61.52
N THR A 226 24.53 -30.23 62.44
CA THR A 226 25.05 -30.58 63.77
C THR A 226 25.65 -31.98 63.79
N ALA A 227 26.45 -32.28 64.82
CA ALA A 227 27.02 -33.64 64.99
C ALA A 227 25.95 -34.74 65.13
N GLY A 228 24.73 -34.41 65.57
CA GLY A 228 23.63 -35.37 65.61
C GLY A 228 23.06 -35.72 64.23
N GLN A 229 23.27 -34.87 63.22
CA GLN A 229 22.84 -35.08 61.83
C GLN A 229 23.95 -35.68 60.98
N ASP A 230 25.20 -35.34 61.25
CA ASP A 230 26.37 -35.89 60.56
C ASP A 230 27.33 -36.54 61.57
N PRO A 231 27.34 -37.89 61.67
CA PRO A 231 28.21 -38.61 62.58
C PRO A 231 29.71 -38.41 62.33
N THR A 232 30.13 -37.87 61.17
CA THR A 232 31.54 -37.58 60.87
C THR A 232 32.08 -36.35 61.61
N LEU A 233 31.18 -35.55 62.20
CA LEU A 233 31.55 -34.37 62.99
C LEU A 233 31.90 -34.70 64.45
N TYR A 234 31.74 -35.96 64.90
CA TYR A 234 32.25 -36.40 66.20
C TYR A 234 33.77 -36.56 66.16
N ASP A 235 34.42 -36.32 67.31
CA ASP A 235 35.87 -36.50 67.40
C ASP A 235 36.28 -37.96 67.15
N ASN A 236 37.35 -38.17 66.37
CA ASN A 236 37.80 -39.51 65.99
C ASN A 236 38.82 -40.03 67.01
N ALA A 237 38.41 -41.01 67.83
CA ALA A 237 39.28 -41.67 68.80
C ALA A 237 39.66 -43.08 68.32
N LYS A 238 40.96 -43.35 68.08
CA LYS A 238 41.49 -44.66 67.65
C LYS A 238 40.77 -45.28 66.44
N GLY A 239 40.33 -44.46 65.48
CA GLY A 239 39.70 -44.92 64.24
C GLY A 239 38.18 -45.13 64.30
N PHE A 240 37.52 -44.75 65.40
CA PHE A 240 36.06 -44.76 65.53
C PHE A 240 35.55 -43.41 66.05
N ASN A 241 34.32 -43.06 65.67
CA ASN A 241 33.68 -41.81 66.04
C ASN A 241 33.30 -41.85 67.54
N ASN A 242 33.73 -40.85 68.30
CA ASN A 242 33.40 -40.70 69.72
C ASN A 242 32.07 -39.94 69.89
N PHE A 243 30.96 -40.67 69.97
CA PHE A 243 29.61 -40.09 70.12
C PHE A 243 29.40 -39.25 71.39
N SER A 244 30.33 -39.27 72.36
CA SER A 244 30.31 -38.43 73.57
C SER A 244 31.04 -37.09 73.41
N ALA A 245 31.68 -36.84 72.26
CA ALA A 245 32.42 -35.61 71.98
C ALA A 245 31.98 -35.02 70.62
N PRO A 246 30.82 -34.33 70.56
CA PRO A 246 30.38 -33.67 69.33
C PRO A 246 31.35 -32.53 68.96
N GLY A 247 31.76 -32.48 67.69
CA GLY A 247 32.52 -31.36 67.14
C GLY A 247 31.64 -30.16 66.80
N ALA A 248 32.26 -29.13 66.20
CA ALA A 248 31.56 -27.91 65.81
C ALA A 248 30.55 -28.15 64.68
N ASP A 249 29.45 -27.39 64.68
CA ASP A 249 28.45 -27.40 63.62
C ASP A 249 29.01 -26.86 62.28
N ARG A 250 28.31 -27.10 61.17
CA ARG A 250 28.67 -26.62 59.83
C ARG A 250 27.55 -25.79 59.23
N LEU A 251 27.87 -24.60 58.71
CA LEU A 251 26.98 -23.89 57.79
C LEU A 251 27.08 -24.57 56.42
N LYS A 252 25.98 -25.13 55.93
CA LYS A 252 25.86 -25.72 54.61
C LYS A 252 24.95 -24.83 53.75
N ILE A 253 25.46 -24.39 52.61
CA ILE A 253 24.68 -23.73 51.56
C ILE A 253 24.53 -24.73 50.42
N GLU A 254 23.31 -24.98 50.01
CA GLU A 254 22.97 -25.96 48.99
C GLU A 254 22.19 -25.28 47.87
N LEU A 255 22.64 -25.51 46.63
CA LEU A 255 21.99 -25.01 45.42
C LEU A 255 21.27 -26.19 44.75
N THR A 256 19.94 -26.12 44.70
CA THR A 256 19.11 -27.16 44.08
C THR A 256 18.42 -26.60 42.86
N LEU A 257 18.53 -27.29 41.72
CA LEU A 257 17.81 -26.92 40.50
C LEU A 257 16.29 -27.06 40.73
N THR A 258 15.54 -25.98 40.48
CA THR A 258 14.08 -25.96 40.61
C THR A 258 13.42 -25.17 39.48
N LYS A 259 12.11 -25.30 39.34
CA LYS A 259 11.28 -24.57 38.38
C LYS A 259 10.18 -23.78 39.11
N LYS A 260 9.85 -22.61 38.58
CA LYS A 260 8.76 -21.75 39.02
C LYS A 260 7.85 -21.35 37.86
N PRO A 261 6.54 -21.14 38.10
CA PRO A 261 5.66 -20.51 37.12
C PRO A 261 6.15 -19.13 36.67
N LEU A 262 5.81 -18.71 35.45
CA LEU A 262 6.22 -17.40 34.91
C LEU A 262 5.71 -16.20 35.72
N ASN A 263 4.63 -16.37 36.50
CA ASN A 263 4.00 -15.34 37.31
C ASN A 263 4.43 -15.36 38.79
N ASP A 264 5.37 -16.22 39.19
CA ASP A 264 5.98 -16.20 40.51
C ASP A 264 7.25 -15.34 40.48
N PHE A 265 7.22 -14.23 41.22
CA PHE A 265 8.31 -13.24 41.30
C PHE A 265 9.01 -13.23 42.67
N ASN A 266 8.72 -14.18 43.56
CA ASN A 266 9.38 -14.24 44.87
C ASN A 266 10.78 -14.86 44.74
N ASP A 267 11.76 -14.06 44.35
CA ASP A 267 13.11 -14.53 44.02
C ASP A 267 14.14 -14.38 45.15
N THR A 268 13.70 -14.14 46.39
CA THR A 268 14.58 -13.88 47.53
C THR A 268 15.68 -14.93 47.71
N ASN A 269 15.37 -16.20 47.46
CA ASN A 269 16.29 -17.35 47.53
C ASN A 269 16.35 -18.13 46.20
N PHE A 270 16.13 -17.47 45.06
CA PHE A 270 16.08 -18.13 43.77
C PHE A 270 16.86 -17.36 42.71
N VAL A 271 17.77 -18.06 42.03
CA VAL A 271 18.59 -17.52 40.95
C VAL A 271 18.08 -18.04 39.62
N GLU A 272 17.46 -17.18 38.81
CA GLU A 272 16.92 -17.57 37.50
C GLU A 272 18.00 -17.69 36.42
N LEU A 273 18.14 -18.89 35.85
CA LEU A 273 19.13 -19.22 34.81
C LEU A 273 18.51 -19.41 33.42
N LEU A 274 17.28 -19.93 33.35
CA LEU A 274 16.57 -20.22 32.09
C LEU A 274 15.13 -19.74 32.20
N ARG A 275 14.63 -19.08 31.16
CA ARG A 275 13.20 -18.73 31.03
C ARG A 275 12.66 -19.28 29.72
N LEU A 276 11.59 -20.05 29.83
CA LEU A 276 10.87 -20.63 28.71
C LEU A 276 9.45 -20.07 28.67
N ASP A 277 8.99 -19.69 27.49
CA ASP A 277 7.59 -19.35 27.26
C ASP A 277 7.09 -20.08 26.01
N LYS A 278 6.13 -20.99 26.20
CA LYS A 278 5.58 -21.88 25.16
C LYS A 278 6.68 -22.64 24.40
N GLY A 279 7.70 -23.12 25.10
CA GLY A 279 8.84 -23.84 24.53
C GLY A 279 9.92 -22.96 23.88
N GLU A 280 9.73 -21.64 23.79
CA GLU A 280 10.77 -20.73 23.31
C GLU A 280 11.67 -20.25 24.46
N VAL A 281 12.99 -20.31 24.23
CA VAL A 281 14.00 -19.80 25.17
C VAL A 281 14.02 -18.27 25.14
N LYS A 282 13.44 -17.64 26.17
CA LYS A 282 13.43 -16.17 26.34
C LYS A 282 14.66 -15.68 27.09
N LYS A 283 15.22 -16.49 27.99
CA LYS A 283 16.47 -16.18 28.73
C LYS A 283 17.29 -17.44 28.89
N LEU A 284 18.61 -17.35 28.69
CA LEU A 284 19.54 -18.45 28.91
C LEU A 284 20.88 -17.90 29.41
N GLU A 285 21.22 -18.16 30.67
CA GLU A 285 22.49 -17.76 31.28
C GLU A 285 23.54 -18.86 31.11
N ILE A 286 24.53 -18.59 30.25
CA ILE A 286 25.64 -19.52 29.93
C ILE A 286 27.02 -18.96 30.23
N SER A 287 27.09 -17.76 30.81
CA SER A 287 28.35 -17.06 31.08
C SER A 287 28.34 -16.35 32.43
N ALA A 288 29.53 -16.12 32.97
CA ALA A 288 29.70 -15.35 34.19
C ALA A 288 29.16 -13.91 34.02
N THR A 289 28.38 -13.45 34.99
CA THR A 289 27.94 -12.06 35.06
C THR A 289 28.83 -11.32 36.03
N TYR A 290 29.67 -10.42 35.51
CA TYR A 290 30.52 -9.57 36.32
C TYR A 290 29.73 -8.39 36.91
N ASN A 291 30.17 -7.89 38.07
CA ASN A 291 29.62 -6.74 38.75
C ASN A 291 30.33 -5.44 38.30
N VAL A 292 31.09 -4.78 39.18
CA VAL A 292 31.75 -3.48 38.91
C VAL A 292 32.69 -3.54 37.70
N LEU A 293 33.34 -4.69 37.50
CA LEU A 293 34.21 -4.89 36.34
C LEU A 293 33.46 -4.78 35.01
N LYS A 294 32.21 -5.25 34.94
CA LYS A 294 31.38 -5.14 33.72
C LYS A 294 31.11 -3.69 33.38
N ASP A 295 30.78 -2.88 34.38
CA ASP A 295 30.48 -1.45 34.20
C ASP A 295 31.69 -0.69 33.66
N TYR A 296 32.88 -0.94 34.20
CA TYR A 296 34.12 -0.31 33.71
C TYR A 296 34.45 -0.72 32.27
N ILE A 297 34.29 -2.00 31.91
CA ILE A 297 34.51 -2.47 30.53
C ILE A 297 33.46 -1.88 29.59
N ALA A 298 32.21 -1.78 30.02
CA ALA A 298 31.14 -1.15 29.24
C ALA A 298 31.42 0.33 29.01
N GLU A 299 31.81 1.09 30.04
CA GLU A 299 32.21 2.50 29.92
C GLU A 299 33.32 2.66 28.88
N ARG A 300 34.41 1.89 28.99
CA ARG A 300 35.53 1.90 28.02
C ARG A 300 35.08 1.58 26.60
N THR A 301 34.20 0.60 26.43
CA THR A 301 33.68 0.20 25.10
C THR A 301 32.81 1.30 24.51
N TYR A 302 31.99 1.96 25.34
CA TYR A 302 31.13 3.06 24.90
C TYR A 302 31.93 4.31 24.54
N GLU A 303 32.95 4.66 25.33
CA GLU A 303 33.87 5.77 25.02
C GLU A 303 34.62 5.56 23.70
N GLU A 304 34.99 4.30 23.38
CA GLU A 304 35.73 3.97 22.16
C GLU A 304 34.84 3.94 20.92
N SER A 305 33.65 3.33 21.01
CA SER A 305 32.85 2.93 19.84
C SER A 305 31.38 3.33 19.87
N GLY A 306 30.87 3.90 20.96
CA GLY A 306 29.44 4.24 21.11
C GLY A 306 28.52 3.00 21.07
N ASP A 307 27.32 3.17 20.48
CA ASP A 307 26.34 2.10 20.28
C ASP A 307 26.48 1.50 18.88
N TYR A 308 26.60 0.17 18.79
CA TYR A 308 26.75 -0.50 17.50
C TYR A 308 26.22 -1.94 17.48
N ILE A 309 25.82 -2.38 16.29
CA ILE A 309 25.40 -3.76 16.03
C ILE A 309 26.62 -4.54 15.52
N VAL A 310 26.86 -5.71 16.12
CA VAL A 310 27.91 -6.63 15.68
C VAL A 310 27.37 -7.55 14.59
N GLU A 311 26.20 -8.16 14.85
CA GLU A 311 25.63 -9.17 13.96
C GLU A 311 24.12 -9.31 14.15
N GLY A 312 23.41 -9.65 13.08
CA GLY A 312 22.09 -10.27 13.12
C GLY A 312 20.90 -9.35 13.35
N ILE A 313 21.04 -8.27 14.12
CA ILE A 313 19.92 -7.37 14.43
C ILE A 313 19.51 -6.59 13.17
N ARG A 314 18.32 -6.92 12.68
CA ARG A 314 17.62 -6.30 11.55
C ARG A 314 16.19 -6.02 11.97
N THR A 315 15.60 -5.01 11.35
CA THR A 315 14.22 -4.64 11.59
C THR A 315 13.39 -4.75 10.32
N THR A 316 12.20 -5.32 10.43
CA THR A 316 11.18 -5.31 9.36
C THR A 316 9.86 -4.84 9.94
N ALA A 317 9.05 -4.16 9.13
CA ALA A 317 7.73 -3.68 9.52
C ALA A 317 6.66 -4.49 8.80
N ASP A 318 5.73 -5.04 9.57
CA ASP A 318 4.59 -5.82 9.07
C ASP A 318 3.27 -5.25 9.60
N GLU A 319 2.15 -5.62 8.98
CA GLU A 319 0.83 -5.26 9.49
C GLU A 319 0.54 -5.98 10.82
N SER A 320 -0.11 -5.30 11.77
CA SER A 320 -0.52 -5.96 13.01
C SER A 320 -1.68 -6.91 12.76
N LEU A 321 -2.77 -6.40 12.19
CA LEU A 321 -3.97 -7.19 11.89
C LEU A 321 -3.81 -7.95 10.57
N ASN A 322 -3.87 -9.29 10.62
CA ASN A 322 -4.04 -10.12 9.45
C ASN A 322 -5.48 -10.01 8.93
N ASN A 323 -5.64 -9.50 7.71
CA ASN A 323 -6.94 -9.32 7.10
C ASN A 323 -7.44 -10.57 6.34
N ASN A 324 -6.63 -11.63 6.24
CA ASN A 324 -6.88 -12.85 5.44
C ASN A 324 -7.02 -12.60 3.92
N ILE A 325 -6.54 -11.45 3.44
CA ILE A 325 -6.55 -11.03 2.02
C ILE A 325 -5.13 -10.60 1.59
N GLY A 326 -4.09 -11.15 2.23
CA GLY A 326 -2.70 -10.95 1.79
C GLY A 326 -2.03 -9.63 2.21
N ASN A 327 -2.41 -9.03 3.34
CA ASN A 327 -1.75 -7.80 3.85
C ASN A 327 -0.48 -8.04 4.69
N ASN A 328 0.08 -9.25 4.72
CA ASN A 328 1.22 -9.64 5.57
C ASN A 328 0.99 -9.37 7.07
N GLY A 329 -0.26 -9.41 7.55
CA GLY A 329 -0.54 -9.23 8.96
C GLY A 329 -0.13 -10.42 9.82
N ILE A 330 0.38 -10.14 11.03
CA ILE A 330 0.91 -11.17 11.94
C ILE A 330 -0.18 -11.81 12.78
N TYR A 331 -1.08 -10.98 13.34
CA TYR A 331 -2.04 -11.42 14.35
C TYR A 331 -3.46 -11.42 13.79
N LEU A 332 -4.22 -12.47 14.10
CA LEU A 332 -5.66 -12.51 13.83
C LEU A 332 -6.41 -11.54 14.74
N ALA A 333 -7.61 -11.12 14.33
CA ALA A 333 -8.42 -10.14 15.07
C ALA A 333 -8.77 -10.56 16.51
N ASN A 334 -8.72 -11.86 16.81
CA ASN A 334 -9.00 -12.44 18.13
C ASN A 334 -7.74 -12.71 18.97
N GLN A 335 -6.55 -12.39 18.45
CA GLN A 335 -5.29 -12.52 19.16
C GLN A 335 -4.89 -11.18 19.78
N THR A 336 -3.98 -11.23 20.76
CA THR A 336 -3.29 -10.07 21.31
C THR A 336 -1.87 -10.03 20.78
N THR A 337 -1.31 -8.83 20.61
CA THR A 337 0.11 -8.67 20.25
C THR A 337 1.02 -9.12 21.40
N GLU A 338 2.32 -9.26 21.13
CA GLU A 338 3.33 -9.61 22.15
C GLU A 338 3.37 -8.58 23.30
N GLU A 339 3.04 -7.33 23.03
CA GLU A 339 2.95 -6.25 24.04
C GLU A 339 1.55 -6.08 24.65
N GLY A 340 0.61 -6.98 24.32
CA GLY A 340 -0.75 -6.99 24.88
C GLY A 340 -1.74 -6.03 24.21
N GLY A 341 -1.37 -5.44 23.07
CA GLY A 341 -2.24 -4.61 22.24
C GLY A 341 -3.28 -5.42 21.45
N THR A 342 -4.33 -4.73 21.00
CA THR A 342 -5.32 -5.30 20.07
C THR A 342 -4.85 -5.06 18.62
N PRO A 343 -4.71 -6.11 17.80
CA PRO A 343 -4.34 -5.96 16.40
C PRO A 343 -5.33 -5.06 15.64
N SER A 344 -4.82 -4.06 14.93
CA SER A 344 -5.66 -3.14 14.17
C SER A 344 -4.97 -2.64 12.89
N PRO A 345 -5.72 -2.13 11.89
CA PRO A 345 -5.14 -1.50 10.71
C PRO A 345 -4.31 -0.23 11.01
N GLY A 346 -4.47 0.35 12.20
CA GLY A 346 -3.71 1.51 12.67
C GLY A 346 -2.38 1.14 13.33
N LEU A 347 -2.11 -0.14 13.54
CA LEU A 347 -0.94 -0.64 14.26
C LEU A 347 -0.05 -1.43 13.30
N ALA A 348 1.25 -1.11 13.28
CA ALA A 348 2.28 -1.90 12.61
C ALA A 348 3.07 -2.68 13.66
N ILE A 349 3.74 -3.75 13.25
CA ILE A 349 4.62 -4.53 14.10
C ILE A 349 6.04 -4.41 13.57
N LEU A 350 6.94 -3.91 14.42
CA LEU A 350 8.36 -3.88 14.14
C LEU A 350 8.99 -5.17 14.65
N LYS A 351 9.33 -6.08 13.73
CA LYS A 351 10.04 -7.32 14.07
C LYS A 351 11.52 -7.02 14.22
N VAL A 352 12.08 -7.29 15.39
CA VAL A 352 13.51 -7.17 15.68
C VAL A 352 14.11 -8.57 15.73
N SER A 353 14.97 -8.91 14.77
CA SER A 353 15.59 -10.24 14.66
C SER A 353 16.62 -10.52 15.78
N PRO A 354 16.97 -11.80 16.01
CA PRO A 354 18.10 -12.18 16.87
C PRO A 354 19.42 -11.55 16.42
N GLY A 355 20.33 -11.33 17.35
CA GLY A 355 21.65 -10.77 17.04
C GLY A 355 22.43 -10.33 18.27
N LYS A 356 23.59 -9.70 18.03
CA LYS A 356 24.46 -9.13 19.06
C LYS A 356 24.69 -7.65 18.78
N ALA A 357 24.57 -6.83 19.83
CA ALA A 357 24.90 -5.42 19.79
C ALA A 357 25.57 -4.98 21.11
N TYR A 358 26.20 -3.81 21.07
CA TYR A 358 26.67 -3.08 22.24
C TYR A 358 25.81 -1.83 22.39
N VAL A 359 25.15 -1.69 23.55
CA VAL A 359 24.32 -0.52 23.88
C VAL A 359 24.83 0.04 25.19
N ARG A 360 25.27 1.29 25.17
CA ARG A 360 26.02 1.95 26.25
C ARG A 360 27.23 1.10 26.69
N GLY A 361 27.86 0.44 25.72
CA GLY A 361 28.99 -0.47 25.91
C GLY A 361 28.66 -1.81 26.59
N PHE A 362 27.41 -2.03 27.02
CA PHE A 362 26.98 -3.34 27.50
C PHE A 362 26.69 -4.26 26.32
N ASP A 363 27.20 -5.48 26.40
CA ASP A 363 26.91 -6.52 25.43
C ASP A 363 25.47 -7.03 25.59
N ILE A 364 24.69 -6.92 24.52
CA ILE A 364 23.32 -7.41 24.44
C ILE A 364 23.26 -8.50 23.39
N LYS A 365 22.89 -9.71 23.81
CA LYS A 365 22.66 -10.85 22.92
C LYS A 365 21.18 -11.19 22.90
N LYS A 366 20.56 -11.04 21.74
CA LYS A 366 19.16 -11.36 21.49
C LYS A 366 19.07 -12.73 20.82
N THR A 367 18.43 -13.68 21.47
CA THR A 367 18.34 -15.09 21.01
C THR A 367 17.14 -15.37 20.10
N GLY A 368 16.04 -14.63 20.26
CA GLY A 368 14.80 -14.79 19.46
C GLY A 368 14.33 -13.48 18.83
N THR A 369 13.40 -13.54 17.88
CA THR A 369 12.73 -12.34 17.34
C THR A 369 11.82 -11.73 18.42
N THR A 370 11.72 -10.39 18.47
CA THR A 370 10.69 -9.71 19.27
C THR A 370 9.87 -8.81 18.37
N ASN A 371 8.55 -8.86 18.56
CA ASN A 371 7.59 -8.04 17.85
C ASN A 371 7.23 -6.84 18.74
N LEU A 372 7.54 -5.63 18.27
CA LEU A 372 7.20 -4.39 18.98
C LEU A 372 6.00 -3.72 18.32
N ASP A 373 5.07 -3.22 19.12
CA ASP A 373 3.89 -2.51 18.63
C ASP A 373 4.27 -1.07 18.24
N ALA A 374 4.04 -0.71 16.98
CA ALA A 374 4.38 0.59 16.41
C ALA A 374 3.11 1.28 15.85
N PRO A 375 2.57 2.31 16.54
CA PRO A 375 1.44 3.08 16.01
C PRO A 375 1.79 3.72 14.67
N LYS A 376 0.94 3.55 13.65
CA LYS A 376 1.17 4.19 12.35
C LYS A 376 1.01 5.71 12.48
N PRO A 377 1.85 6.52 11.80
CA PRO A 377 1.71 7.97 11.82
C PRO A 377 0.40 8.38 11.14
N ARG A 378 -0.61 8.71 11.95
CA ARG A 378 -1.92 9.24 11.52
C ARG A 378 -2.15 10.67 12.02
N THR A 379 -1.12 11.30 12.58
CA THR A 379 -1.18 12.68 13.05
C THR A 379 -1.35 13.62 11.86
N THR A 380 -2.32 14.52 11.96
CA THR A 380 -2.64 15.50 10.93
C THR A 380 -2.21 16.89 11.37
N GLU A 381 -1.63 17.66 10.46
CA GLU A 381 -1.38 19.09 10.64
C GLU A 381 -2.44 19.90 9.90
N THR A 382 -2.94 20.97 10.51
CA THR A 382 -3.92 21.86 9.88
C THR A 382 -3.19 23.02 9.20
N GLN A 383 -3.30 23.11 7.88
CA GLN A 383 -2.87 24.28 7.12
C GLN A 383 -4.08 25.14 6.77
N SER A 384 -4.03 26.43 7.12
CA SER A 384 -5.11 27.40 6.86
C SER A 384 -4.71 28.36 5.74
N ASN A 385 -5.71 28.82 4.96
CA ASN A 385 -5.56 29.86 3.92
C ASN A 385 -4.55 29.54 2.81
N THR A 386 -4.46 28.28 2.39
CA THR A 386 -3.66 27.89 1.22
C THR A 386 -4.32 28.38 -0.07
N ALA A 387 -3.60 29.18 -0.86
CA ALA A 387 -4.01 29.55 -2.21
C ALA A 387 -3.63 28.43 -3.18
N VAL A 388 -4.58 28.03 -4.02
CA VAL A 388 -4.38 27.01 -5.06
C VAL A 388 -4.65 27.70 -6.40
N PRO A 389 -3.62 28.03 -7.20
CA PRO A 389 -3.82 28.69 -8.50
C PRO A 389 -4.48 27.70 -9.46
N PHE A 390 -5.67 28.01 -9.94
CA PHE A 390 -6.47 27.12 -10.77
C PHE A 390 -6.69 27.75 -12.14
N GLU A 391 -6.17 27.12 -13.19
CA GLU A 391 -6.42 27.48 -14.58
C GLU A 391 -6.78 26.19 -15.32
N LEU A 392 -7.85 26.22 -16.11
CA LEU A 392 -8.42 25.02 -16.74
C LEU A 392 -8.18 25.02 -18.24
N GLY A 393 -7.74 23.88 -18.77
CA GLY A 393 -7.69 23.61 -20.20
C GLY A 393 -6.50 24.29 -20.91
N SER A 394 -6.22 23.79 -22.11
CA SER A 394 -5.26 24.44 -23.01
C SER A 394 -5.91 25.64 -23.69
N LYS A 395 -5.16 26.58 -24.25
CA LYS A 395 -5.76 27.74 -24.94
C LYS A 395 -5.11 28.08 -26.27
N TYR A 396 -5.92 28.57 -27.20
CA TYR A 396 -5.44 29.35 -28.35
C TYR A 396 -5.68 30.83 -28.10
N LEU A 397 -4.72 31.65 -28.53
CA LEU A 397 -4.97 33.06 -28.76
C LEU A 397 -5.57 33.21 -30.15
N VAL A 398 -6.70 33.89 -30.24
CA VAL A 398 -7.42 34.14 -31.50
C VAL A 398 -7.60 35.64 -31.74
N ASN A 399 -7.74 36.02 -33.00
CA ASN A 399 -8.08 37.36 -33.44
C ASN A 399 -9.09 37.28 -34.60
N ASN A 400 -9.43 38.43 -35.18
CA ASN A 400 -10.39 38.51 -36.28
C ASN A 400 -11.72 37.81 -35.96
N VAL A 401 -12.18 37.98 -34.72
CA VAL A 401 -13.33 37.27 -34.17
C VAL A 401 -14.64 37.84 -34.68
N ILE A 402 -15.61 36.95 -34.91
CA ILE A 402 -17.04 37.27 -35.06
C ILE A 402 -17.83 36.48 -34.03
N SER A 403 -18.80 37.16 -33.42
CA SER A 403 -19.68 36.61 -32.40
C SER A 403 -18.91 36.11 -31.16
N THR A 404 -19.55 35.24 -30.37
CA THR A 404 -18.99 34.57 -29.19
C THR A 404 -19.32 33.08 -29.27
N PRO A 405 -18.42 32.18 -28.83
CA PRO A 405 -18.75 30.76 -28.76
C PRO A 405 -19.77 30.49 -27.67
N VAL A 406 -20.46 29.34 -27.72
CA VAL A 406 -21.16 28.76 -26.58
C VAL A 406 -20.11 28.09 -25.68
N VAL A 407 -20.04 28.53 -24.42
CA VAL A 407 -19.08 28.03 -23.43
C VAL A 407 -19.76 27.29 -22.29
N GLY A 408 -19.10 26.28 -21.73
CA GLY A 408 -19.60 25.57 -20.55
C GLY A 408 -19.11 24.12 -20.47
N LEU A 409 -19.09 23.57 -19.25
CA LEU A 409 -18.70 22.16 -19.01
C LEU A 409 -19.87 21.18 -19.14
N ASP A 410 -21.10 21.62 -18.90
CA ASP A 410 -22.31 20.78 -18.87
C ASP A 410 -23.10 20.83 -20.19
N ILE A 411 -22.43 21.16 -21.30
CA ILE A 411 -23.04 21.28 -22.63
C ILE A 411 -22.44 20.21 -23.54
N ALA A 412 -23.17 19.12 -23.78
CA ALA A 412 -22.68 17.95 -24.51
C ALA A 412 -22.30 18.22 -25.97
N ASP A 413 -22.84 19.27 -26.59
CA ASP A 413 -22.64 19.58 -28.02
C ASP A 413 -21.86 20.87 -28.28
N ASN A 414 -21.12 21.41 -27.29
CA ASN A 414 -20.31 22.62 -27.43
C ASN A 414 -19.01 22.44 -28.25
N ILE A 415 -19.07 21.68 -29.35
CA ILE A 415 -17.92 21.32 -30.18
C ILE A 415 -17.47 22.55 -30.99
N VAL A 416 -16.18 22.87 -30.91
CA VAL A 416 -15.51 23.82 -31.80
C VAL A 416 -14.66 23.05 -32.81
N GLN A 417 -14.85 23.38 -34.08
CA GLN A 417 -14.13 22.83 -35.22
C GLN A 417 -12.85 23.62 -35.50
N MET A 418 -11.79 22.91 -35.89
CA MET A 418 -10.45 23.46 -36.14
C MET A 418 -10.05 23.24 -37.60
N TYR A 419 -9.74 24.32 -38.31
CA TYR A 419 -9.41 24.28 -39.73
C TYR A 419 -7.95 24.66 -39.98
N ASP A 420 -7.34 24.05 -41.01
CA ASP A 420 -5.96 24.34 -41.43
C ASP A 420 -5.83 25.61 -42.29
N GLY A 421 -6.94 26.29 -42.61
CA GLY A 421 -6.96 27.55 -43.35
C GLY A 421 -7.44 28.72 -42.47
N ARG A 422 -7.04 29.95 -42.85
CA ARG A 422 -7.57 31.18 -42.25
C ARG A 422 -8.98 31.48 -42.74
N LEU A 423 -9.70 32.36 -42.05
CA LEU A 423 -10.99 32.85 -42.49
C LEU A 423 -10.88 33.59 -43.84
N ASP A 424 -11.87 33.42 -44.71
CA ASP A 424 -11.97 34.16 -45.97
C ASP A 424 -12.50 35.61 -45.77
N GLY A 425 -12.67 36.35 -46.87
CA GLY A 425 -13.21 37.72 -46.82
C GLY A 425 -14.66 37.81 -46.33
N SER A 426 -15.42 36.73 -46.47
CA SER A 426 -16.77 36.55 -45.94
C SER A 426 -16.79 35.88 -44.56
N LYS A 427 -15.60 35.66 -43.97
CA LYS A 427 -15.39 35.13 -42.62
C LYS A 427 -15.84 33.68 -42.47
N ASN A 428 -15.79 32.90 -43.55
CA ASN A 428 -15.97 31.45 -43.49
C ASN A 428 -14.62 30.76 -43.27
N PRO A 429 -14.59 29.64 -42.52
CA PRO A 429 -13.39 28.80 -42.43
C PRO A 429 -13.01 28.30 -43.83
N THR A 430 -11.71 28.18 -44.08
CA THR A 430 -11.16 27.64 -45.34
C THR A 430 -10.27 26.45 -45.05
N GLY A 431 -9.99 25.64 -46.07
CA GLY A 431 -9.15 24.45 -45.92
C GLY A 431 -9.93 23.25 -45.39
N SER A 432 -9.22 22.30 -44.79
CA SER A 432 -9.77 21.06 -44.27
C SER A 432 -10.04 21.16 -42.77
N LEU A 433 -11.06 20.44 -42.30
CA LEU A 433 -11.26 20.20 -40.87
C LEU A 433 -10.16 19.24 -40.39
N ILE A 434 -9.38 19.66 -39.40
CA ILE A 434 -8.22 18.92 -38.90
C ILE A 434 -8.31 18.54 -37.42
N GLY A 435 -9.33 19.02 -36.72
CA GLY A 435 -9.56 18.66 -35.33
C GLY A 435 -10.82 19.28 -34.76
N GLU A 436 -11.17 18.83 -33.56
CA GLU A 436 -12.30 19.31 -32.78
C GLU A 436 -11.86 19.46 -31.31
N ALA A 437 -12.51 20.36 -30.58
CA ALA A 437 -12.40 20.47 -29.13
C ALA A 437 -13.70 20.99 -28.54
N ARG A 438 -13.72 21.27 -27.24
CA ARG A 438 -14.82 21.93 -26.54
C ARG A 438 -14.34 23.19 -25.86
N ILE A 439 -15.21 24.18 -25.69
CA ILE A 439 -14.83 25.49 -25.13
C ILE A 439 -15.26 25.61 -23.67
N TYR A 440 -14.27 25.80 -22.80
CA TYR A 440 -14.48 26.03 -21.37
C TYR A 440 -14.82 27.48 -21.08
N SER A 441 -13.99 28.40 -21.56
CA SER A 441 -14.14 29.84 -21.33
C SER A 441 -13.59 30.65 -22.50
N TYR A 442 -14.09 31.87 -22.61
CA TYR A 442 -13.76 32.81 -23.68
C TYR A 442 -13.66 34.22 -23.10
N SER A 443 -12.52 34.88 -23.30
CA SER A 443 -12.26 36.21 -22.74
C SER A 443 -11.26 37.00 -23.58
N LEU A 444 -11.23 38.32 -23.39
CA LEU A 444 -10.14 39.14 -23.90
C LEU A 444 -8.81 38.77 -23.23
N GLU A 445 -7.68 39.10 -23.87
CA GLU A 445 -6.36 38.79 -23.31
C GLU A 445 -5.98 39.68 -22.13
N ASP A 446 -5.90 41.00 -22.36
CA ASP A 446 -5.68 42.09 -21.38
C ASP A 446 -5.68 43.44 -22.13
N ALA A 447 -6.70 43.65 -22.96
CA ALA A 447 -6.81 44.86 -23.77
C ALA A 447 -8.25 45.12 -24.20
N ALA A 448 -8.61 46.40 -24.27
CA ALA A 448 -9.90 46.82 -24.79
C ALA A 448 -10.11 46.32 -26.23
N PHE A 449 -11.34 45.91 -26.53
CA PHE A 449 -11.74 45.57 -27.88
C PHE A 449 -11.68 46.80 -28.78
N THR A 450 -10.78 46.78 -29.77
CA THR A 450 -10.52 47.88 -30.70
C THR A 450 -10.66 47.43 -32.16
N GLY A 451 -11.21 46.24 -32.40
CA GLY A 451 -11.42 45.66 -33.72
C GLY A 451 -10.68 44.34 -33.96
N PRO A 452 -10.49 43.93 -35.24
CA PRO A 452 -10.03 42.59 -35.61
C PRO A 452 -8.64 42.19 -35.09
N GLN A 453 -7.78 43.15 -34.73
CA GLN A 453 -6.45 42.85 -34.18
C GLN A 453 -6.45 42.45 -32.70
N THR A 454 -7.54 42.73 -31.98
CA THR A 454 -7.62 42.45 -30.54
C THR A 454 -7.53 40.93 -30.29
N PRO A 455 -6.59 40.48 -29.45
CA PRO A 455 -6.45 39.07 -29.11
C PRO A 455 -7.46 38.63 -28.03
N TRP A 456 -7.92 37.39 -28.17
CA TRP A 456 -8.83 36.72 -27.25
C TRP A 456 -8.25 35.37 -26.83
N ASN A 457 -8.50 34.99 -25.58
CA ASN A 457 -8.26 33.65 -25.06
C ASN A 457 -9.47 32.76 -25.37
N VAL A 458 -9.23 31.62 -26.00
CA VAL A 458 -10.19 30.52 -26.12
C VAL A 458 -9.63 29.33 -25.36
N TYR A 459 -10.19 29.04 -24.18
CA TYR A 459 -9.81 27.88 -23.38
C TYR A 459 -10.57 26.64 -23.83
N LEU A 460 -9.84 25.56 -24.01
CA LEU A 460 -10.25 24.33 -24.65
C LEU A 460 -10.02 23.12 -23.74
N TYR A 461 -10.92 22.16 -23.87
CA TYR A 461 -10.78 20.81 -23.29
C TYR A 461 -11.22 19.77 -24.33
N ASP A 462 -10.90 18.50 -24.10
CA ASP A 462 -11.22 17.41 -25.03
C ASP A 462 -10.67 17.66 -26.46
N LEU A 463 -9.40 18.08 -26.54
CA LEU A 463 -8.75 18.40 -27.81
C LEU A 463 -8.42 17.13 -28.61
N GLN A 464 -9.03 16.99 -29.78
CA GLN A 464 -8.84 15.87 -30.68
C GLN A 464 -8.33 16.38 -32.04
N ILE A 465 -7.06 16.12 -32.35
CA ILE A 465 -6.50 16.38 -33.69
C ILE A 465 -6.61 15.12 -34.52
N PHE A 466 -7.08 15.26 -35.76
CA PHE A 466 -7.40 14.14 -36.62
C PHE A 466 -6.17 13.54 -37.29
N THR A 467 -6.22 12.22 -37.51
CA THR A 467 -5.38 11.55 -38.51
C THR A 467 -6.24 11.22 -39.71
N ARG A 468 -5.82 11.65 -40.90
CA ARG A 468 -6.53 11.38 -42.15
C ARG A 468 -5.87 10.23 -42.90
N ILE A 469 -6.67 9.22 -43.22
CA ILE A 469 -6.27 8.08 -44.05
C ILE A 469 -7.03 8.15 -45.36
N THR A 470 -6.33 8.00 -46.48
CA THR A 470 -6.97 7.88 -47.80
C THR A 470 -6.99 6.43 -48.24
N ALA A 471 -8.16 5.82 -48.30
CA ALA A 471 -8.32 4.44 -48.74
C ALA A 471 -8.12 4.31 -50.26
N ASN A 472 -7.69 3.12 -50.70
CA ASN A 472 -7.52 2.77 -52.11
C ASN A 472 -8.85 2.60 -52.87
N VAL A 473 -9.97 2.55 -52.15
CA VAL A 473 -11.32 2.39 -52.69
C VAL A 473 -12.31 3.27 -51.92
N PRO A 474 -13.45 3.66 -52.52
CA PRO A 474 -14.55 4.28 -51.80
C PRO A 474 -15.00 3.42 -50.63
N ILE A 475 -15.14 4.05 -49.47
CA ILE A 475 -15.41 3.37 -48.21
C ILE A 475 -16.87 2.92 -48.09
N GLY A 476 -17.83 3.73 -48.57
CA GLY A 476 -19.24 3.36 -48.54
C GLY A 476 -19.73 3.04 -47.12
N SER A 477 -20.47 1.93 -46.96
CA SER A 477 -20.97 1.43 -45.67
C SER A 477 -20.03 0.42 -44.98
N LYS A 478 -18.78 0.26 -45.44
CA LYS A 478 -17.82 -0.70 -44.87
C LYS A 478 -17.39 -0.34 -43.45
N ILE A 479 -17.34 0.96 -43.15
CA ILE A 479 -17.09 1.50 -41.82
C ILE A 479 -18.04 2.67 -41.57
N ILE A 480 -18.34 2.93 -40.31
CA ILE A 480 -19.17 4.06 -39.87
C ILE A 480 -18.48 4.80 -38.71
N PRO A 481 -18.87 6.05 -38.42
CA PRO A 481 -18.39 6.74 -37.24
C PRO A 481 -18.57 5.92 -35.95
N GLY A 482 -17.53 5.91 -35.12
CA GLY A 482 -17.44 5.12 -33.88
C GLY A 482 -16.73 3.77 -34.03
N PHE A 483 -16.43 3.30 -35.24
CA PHE A 483 -15.68 2.06 -35.43
C PHE A 483 -14.19 2.24 -35.13
N ARG A 484 -13.57 1.24 -34.52
CA ARG A 484 -12.12 1.16 -34.29
C ARG A 484 -11.43 0.62 -35.54
N LEU A 485 -10.44 1.35 -36.06
CA LEU A 485 -9.51 0.87 -37.08
C LEU A 485 -8.17 0.53 -36.45
N GLN A 486 -7.56 -0.56 -36.90
CA GLN A 486 -6.21 -0.96 -36.51
C GLN A 486 -5.39 -1.38 -37.73
N GLY A 487 -4.20 -0.82 -37.90
CA GLY A 487 -3.26 -1.17 -38.95
C GLY A 487 -2.64 -2.54 -38.69
N LEU A 488 -2.71 -3.45 -39.66
CA LEU A 488 -2.20 -4.82 -39.51
C LEU A 488 -0.68 -4.90 -39.50
N SER A 489 0.01 -3.87 -39.99
CA SER A 489 1.48 -3.83 -40.04
C SER A 489 2.07 -2.90 -39.01
N SER A 490 1.44 -1.74 -38.77
CA SER A 490 1.88 -0.76 -37.78
C SER A 490 1.41 -1.04 -36.36
N ASN A 491 0.36 -1.85 -36.19
CA ASN A 491 -0.44 -1.94 -34.96
C ASN A 491 -1.01 -0.59 -34.48
N ALA A 492 -0.93 0.46 -35.29
CA ALA A 492 -1.55 1.74 -34.96
C ALA A 492 -3.08 1.59 -34.94
N SER A 493 -3.75 2.26 -34.01
CA SER A 493 -5.21 2.19 -33.89
C SER A 493 -5.83 3.56 -33.71
N GLY A 494 -7.08 3.73 -34.13
CA GLY A 494 -7.85 4.95 -33.89
C GLY A 494 -9.33 4.75 -34.18
N TYR A 495 -10.17 5.68 -33.74
CA TYR A 495 -11.62 5.60 -33.91
C TYR A 495 -12.08 6.49 -35.06
N VAL A 496 -12.96 5.97 -35.91
CA VAL A 496 -13.52 6.68 -37.06
C VAL A 496 -14.43 7.81 -36.57
N ARG A 497 -14.05 9.05 -36.86
CA ARG A 497 -14.86 10.23 -36.56
C ARG A 497 -15.80 10.58 -37.71
N SER A 498 -15.27 10.60 -38.93
CA SER A 498 -16.04 10.93 -40.14
C SER A 498 -15.41 10.32 -41.39
N ILE A 499 -16.19 10.24 -42.46
CA ILE A 499 -15.79 9.65 -43.75
C ILE A 499 -16.25 10.58 -44.87
N VAL A 500 -15.33 10.94 -45.76
CA VAL A 500 -15.62 11.79 -46.93
C VAL A 500 -15.06 11.09 -48.19
N GLY A 501 -15.92 10.34 -48.88
CA GLY A 501 -15.54 9.59 -50.07
C GLY A 501 -14.55 8.45 -49.79
N GLN A 502 -13.26 8.71 -49.98
CA GLN A 502 -12.16 7.77 -49.69
C GLN A 502 -11.35 8.19 -48.45
N GLU A 503 -11.58 9.40 -47.94
CA GLU A 503 -10.88 9.92 -46.77
C GLU A 503 -11.60 9.52 -45.49
N ILE A 504 -10.84 8.98 -44.55
CA ILE A 504 -11.29 8.58 -43.22
C ILE A 504 -10.56 9.46 -42.22
N PHE A 505 -11.31 10.14 -41.36
CA PHE A 505 -10.75 10.94 -40.29
C PHE A 505 -10.85 10.16 -38.98
N LEU A 506 -9.70 9.97 -38.34
CA LEU A 506 -9.56 9.23 -37.09
C LEU A 506 -9.29 10.17 -35.92
N THR A 507 -9.89 9.87 -34.78
CA THR A 507 -9.61 10.46 -33.47
C THR A 507 -8.98 9.43 -32.56
N ASP A 508 -8.43 9.86 -31.42
CA ASP A 508 -7.84 8.98 -30.40
C ASP A 508 -6.87 7.95 -31.01
N THR A 509 -5.97 8.47 -31.84
CA THR A 509 -5.01 7.65 -32.59
C THR A 509 -3.80 7.33 -31.74
N SER A 510 -3.50 6.04 -31.59
CA SER A 510 -2.29 5.53 -30.94
C SER A 510 -1.40 4.84 -31.97
N GLY A 511 -0.11 5.17 -31.97
CA GLY A 511 0.84 4.74 -33.00
C GLY A 511 0.71 5.53 -34.31
N GLU A 512 1.54 5.19 -35.30
CA GLU A 512 1.55 5.84 -36.62
C GLU A 512 1.18 4.84 -37.71
N PHE A 513 0.11 5.14 -38.46
CA PHE A 513 -0.27 4.36 -39.62
C PHE A 513 0.75 4.50 -40.75
N ILE A 514 0.99 3.41 -41.48
CA ILE A 514 1.97 3.36 -42.56
C ILE A 514 1.29 3.24 -43.92
N ARG A 515 1.86 3.89 -44.94
CA ARG A 515 1.35 3.83 -46.31
C ARG A 515 1.35 2.40 -46.85
N GLY A 516 0.26 2.01 -47.52
CA GLY A 516 0.10 0.69 -48.13
C GLY A 516 -0.40 -0.41 -47.19
N GLU A 517 -0.54 -0.16 -45.88
CA GLU A 517 -1.04 -1.19 -44.98
C GLU A 517 -2.54 -1.47 -45.13
N GLN A 518 -2.93 -2.66 -44.70
CA GLN A 518 -4.32 -3.10 -44.57
C GLN A 518 -4.81 -2.89 -43.13
N PHE A 519 -6.12 -2.83 -42.96
CA PHE A 519 -6.75 -2.56 -41.67
C PHE A 519 -7.56 -3.75 -41.15
N SER A 520 -7.63 -3.84 -39.83
CA SER A 520 -8.68 -4.53 -39.09
C SER A 520 -9.73 -3.49 -38.66
N VAL A 521 -11.01 -3.81 -38.86
CA VAL A 521 -12.16 -2.99 -38.46
C VAL A 521 -12.86 -3.68 -37.29
N ASN A 522 -12.90 -3.05 -36.12
CA ASN A 522 -13.47 -3.62 -34.89
C ASN A 522 -12.97 -5.06 -34.65
N GLY A 523 -11.69 -5.33 -34.87
CA GLY A 523 -11.09 -6.67 -34.70
C GLY A 523 -11.27 -7.63 -35.90
N SER A 524 -12.02 -7.25 -36.94
CA SER A 524 -12.27 -8.05 -38.14
C SER A 524 -11.36 -7.69 -39.31
N THR A 525 -10.96 -8.69 -40.11
CA THR A 525 -10.22 -8.50 -41.36
C THR A 525 -11.04 -8.77 -42.62
N GLU A 526 -12.37 -8.90 -42.48
CA GLU A 526 -13.30 -9.12 -43.60
C GLU A 526 -13.35 -7.90 -44.54
N ASP A 527 -13.29 -6.68 -43.98
CA ASP A 527 -13.25 -5.45 -44.75
C ASP A 527 -11.86 -5.22 -45.37
N ARG A 528 -11.73 -5.53 -46.66
CA ARG A 528 -10.47 -5.40 -47.38
C ARG A 528 -10.35 -4.04 -48.07
N PHE A 529 -9.59 -3.14 -47.46
CA PHE A 529 -9.05 -1.94 -48.09
C PHE A 529 -7.66 -1.62 -47.53
N SER A 530 -6.89 -0.84 -48.27
CA SER A 530 -5.54 -0.43 -47.88
C SER A 530 -5.39 1.08 -47.94
N THR A 531 -4.45 1.64 -47.19
CA THR A 531 -4.16 3.07 -47.24
C THR A 531 -3.25 3.42 -48.41
N THR A 532 -3.65 4.44 -49.18
CA THR A 532 -2.84 5.06 -50.23
C THR A 532 -2.14 6.31 -49.75
N ASP A 533 -2.57 6.92 -48.64
CA ASP A 533 -1.97 8.12 -48.08
C ASP A 533 -2.37 8.27 -46.61
N VAL A 534 -1.46 8.79 -45.79
CA VAL A 534 -1.68 9.05 -44.37
C VAL A 534 -1.18 10.44 -44.07
N ILE A 535 -2.04 11.28 -43.51
CA ILE A 535 -1.70 12.63 -43.03
C ILE A 535 -2.01 12.70 -41.55
N ILE A 536 -0.99 12.98 -40.74
CA ILE A 536 -1.13 13.24 -39.31
C ILE A 536 -1.14 14.75 -39.13
N TYR A 537 -2.30 15.31 -38.82
CA TYR A 537 -2.40 16.74 -38.53
C TYR A 537 -1.77 17.06 -37.17
N LYS A 538 -1.36 18.31 -36.99
CA LYS A 538 -0.71 18.79 -35.76
C LYS A 538 -1.45 19.99 -35.20
N GLN A 539 -1.38 20.15 -33.88
CA GLN A 539 -2.02 21.26 -33.16
C GLN A 539 -1.57 22.63 -33.71
N ASN A 540 -0.28 22.79 -34.04
CA ASN A 540 0.26 24.05 -34.56
C ASN A 540 -0.15 24.38 -36.02
N GLN A 541 -0.89 23.50 -36.69
CA GLN A 541 -1.44 23.70 -38.03
C GLN A 541 -2.86 24.28 -38.01
N VAL A 542 -3.50 24.39 -36.84
CA VAL A 542 -4.83 25.02 -36.71
C VAL A 542 -4.71 26.51 -37.00
N LYS A 543 -5.42 27.01 -38.01
CA LYS A 543 -5.36 28.40 -38.45
C LYS A 543 -6.65 29.18 -38.16
N SER A 544 -7.79 28.51 -38.07
CA SER A 544 -9.06 29.13 -37.68
C SER A 544 -9.95 28.18 -36.87
N LEU A 545 -10.87 28.78 -36.10
CA LEU A 545 -11.86 28.10 -35.28
C LEU A 545 -13.28 28.44 -35.77
N PHE A 546 -14.17 27.47 -35.73
CA PHE A 546 -15.59 27.63 -36.07
C PHE A 546 -16.48 26.84 -35.10
N GLN A 547 -17.57 27.44 -34.64
CA GLN A 547 -18.61 26.74 -33.90
C GLN A 547 -19.98 27.16 -34.45
N ASP A 548 -20.80 26.18 -34.81
CA ASP A 548 -22.19 26.36 -35.23
C ASP A 548 -23.06 26.61 -33.98
N THR A 549 -22.97 27.83 -33.45
CA THR A 549 -23.70 28.25 -32.25
C THR A 549 -25.20 28.37 -32.49
N THR A 550 -25.64 28.45 -33.76
CA THR A 550 -27.05 28.50 -34.13
C THR A 550 -27.75 27.15 -34.01
N SER A 551 -27.00 26.04 -34.06
CA SER A 551 -27.55 24.69 -33.88
C SER A 551 -27.44 24.18 -32.43
N ILE A 552 -26.73 24.90 -31.55
CA ILE A 552 -26.46 24.51 -30.15
C ILE A 552 -27.45 25.19 -29.20
N ASN A 553 -27.80 24.54 -28.08
CA ASN A 553 -28.58 25.13 -26.99
C ASN A 553 -27.64 25.45 -25.82
N PRO A 554 -27.54 26.71 -25.35
CA PRO A 554 -28.30 27.90 -25.77
C PRO A 554 -27.91 28.41 -27.16
N ASN A 555 -28.93 28.80 -27.93
CA ASN A 555 -28.78 29.28 -29.29
C ASN A 555 -28.26 30.72 -29.29
N ILE A 556 -27.15 30.95 -30.00
CA ILE A 556 -26.62 32.28 -30.31
C ILE A 556 -26.83 32.52 -31.80
N SER A 557 -27.49 33.62 -32.16
CA SER A 557 -28.01 33.89 -33.51
C SER A 557 -26.97 33.96 -34.63
N THR A 558 -25.69 34.12 -34.30
CA THR A 558 -24.58 34.17 -35.27
C THR A 558 -23.46 33.24 -34.84
N ASP A 559 -23.03 32.37 -35.76
CA ASP A 559 -21.92 31.42 -35.57
C ASP A 559 -20.64 32.09 -35.10
N PHE A 560 -19.93 31.44 -34.19
CA PHE A 560 -18.61 31.87 -33.76
C PHE A 560 -17.54 31.49 -34.79
N ARG A 561 -16.74 32.47 -35.20
CA ARG A 561 -15.58 32.30 -36.09
C ARG A 561 -14.41 33.13 -35.61
N ALA A 562 -13.20 32.57 -35.65
CA ALA A 562 -11.99 33.32 -35.35
C ALA A 562 -10.77 32.80 -36.10
N ASP A 563 -9.81 33.68 -36.42
CA ASP A 563 -8.47 33.27 -36.83
C ASP A 563 -7.62 32.98 -35.59
N THR A 564 -6.83 31.92 -35.59
CA THR A 564 -5.78 31.76 -34.57
C THR A 564 -4.67 32.78 -34.80
N LYS A 565 -4.08 33.28 -33.71
CA LYS A 565 -2.92 34.17 -33.77
C LYS A 565 -1.71 33.36 -34.23
N LEU A 566 -1.22 33.69 -35.42
CA LEU A 566 -0.06 33.04 -36.03
C LEU A 566 1.24 33.71 -35.59
N TYR A 567 2.23 32.90 -35.21
CA TYR A 567 3.55 33.36 -34.79
C TYR A 567 4.59 33.06 -35.86
N PRO A 568 5.43 34.04 -36.25
CA PRO A 568 6.48 33.81 -37.22
C PRO A 568 7.58 32.93 -36.63
N ARG A 569 8.04 31.95 -37.41
CA ARG A 569 9.19 31.09 -37.09
C ARG A 569 10.16 31.02 -38.27
N VAL A 570 11.41 30.70 -37.99
CA VAL A 570 12.37 30.36 -39.05
C VAL A 570 12.06 28.93 -39.52
N PRO A 571 11.77 28.71 -40.80
CA PRO A 571 11.50 27.38 -41.34
C PRO A 571 12.78 26.51 -41.31
N ASN A 572 12.59 25.19 -41.28
CA ASN A 572 13.71 24.24 -41.31
C ASN A 572 14.54 24.45 -42.58
N ASN A 573 15.86 24.24 -42.50
CA ASN A 573 16.84 24.51 -43.56
C ASN A 573 17.10 25.98 -43.91
N PHE A 574 16.43 26.92 -43.24
CA PHE A 574 16.69 28.36 -43.34
C PHE A 574 17.30 28.93 -42.06
N THR A 575 17.85 30.13 -42.18
CA THR A 575 18.44 30.96 -41.13
C THR A 575 17.77 32.33 -41.13
N ALA A 576 17.81 33.04 -40.01
CA ALA A 576 17.18 34.35 -39.89
C ALA A 576 17.75 35.40 -40.87
N SER A 577 18.96 35.19 -41.38
CA SER A 577 19.68 36.02 -42.35
C SER A 577 19.39 35.68 -43.82
N ASP A 578 18.74 34.55 -44.11
CA ASP A 578 18.40 34.22 -45.50
C ASP A 578 17.40 35.22 -46.07
N SER A 579 17.55 35.49 -47.36
CA SER A 579 16.77 36.50 -48.06
C SER A 579 16.04 35.87 -49.25
N PHE A 580 14.77 36.24 -49.39
CA PHE A 580 13.86 35.62 -50.34
C PHE A 580 13.54 36.58 -51.49
N THR A 581 13.25 36.01 -52.65
CA THR A 581 12.66 36.75 -53.78
C THR A 581 11.22 36.28 -53.98
N VAL A 582 10.26 37.21 -53.92
CA VAL A 582 8.83 36.98 -54.14
C VAL A 582 8.41 37.72 -55.40
N THR A 583 7.96 36.98 -56.42
CA THR A 583 7.49 37.56 -57.69
C THR A 583 6.04 38.04 -57.60
N ALA A 584 5.59 38.86 -58.56
CA ALA A 584 4.19 39.29 -58.64
C ALA A 584 3.20 38.12 -58.83
N GLY A 585 3.67 37.01 -59.40
CA GLY A 585 2.89 35.77 -59.54
C GLY A 585 2.93 34.84 -58.33
N GLY A 586 3.54 35.27 -57.21
CA GLY A 586 3.61 34.47 -55.99
C GLY A 586 4.70 33.39 -55.98
N LEU A 587 5.56 33.29 -56.99
CA LEU A 587 6.71 32.40 -56.95
C LEU A 587 7.76 32.93 -55.94
N ILE A 588 8.19 32.08 -55.02
CA ILE A 588 9.19 32.36 -54.00
C ILE A 588 10.43 31.50 -54.21
N THR A 589 11.58 32.15 -54.21
CA THR A 589 12.90 31.50 -54.36
C THR A 589 13.88 32.01 -53.29
N CYS A 590 14.79 31.15 -52.86
CA CYS A 590 15.90 31.50 -51.99
C CYS A 590 17.17 30.77 -52.46
N PRO A 591 18.24 31.47 -52.86
CA PRO A 591 19.44 30.84 -53.39
C PRO A 591 20.06 29.83 -52.41
N GLY A 592 20.31 28.60 -52.87
CA GLY A 592 21.01 27.57 -52.10
C GLY A 592 20.22 26.93 -50.97
N ARG A 593 18.90 27.14 -50.89
CA ARG A 593 18.01 26.56 -49.88
C ARG A 593 16.97 25.64 -50.51
N LEU A 594 16.52 24.66 -49.72
CA LEU A 594 15.40 23.77 -50.03
C LEU A 594 14.17 24.21 -49.21
N PHE A 595 12.98 24.04 -49.79
CA PHE A 595 11.68 24.42 -49.24
C PHE A 595 10.92 23.23 -48.63
N ASP A 596 11.63 22.13 -48.37
CA ASP A 596 11.14 20.92 -47.68
C ASP A 596 10.73 21.17 -46.21
N GLY A 597 11.00 22.37 -45.67
CA GLY A 597 10.49 22.83 -44.38
C GLY A 597 9.10 23.48 -44.40
N PHE A 598 8.42 23.50 -45.55
CA PHE A 598 7.06 24.03 -45.74
C PHE A 598 6.13 22.95 -46.27
N ASP A 599 4.88 22.98 -45.82
CA ASP A 599 3.81 22.12 -46.35
C ASP A 599 2.82 22.92 -47.19
N VAL A 600 2.15 22.25 -48.13
CA VAL A 600 1.04 22.86 -48.87
C VAL A 600 -0.05 23.26 -47.87
N GLY A 601 -0.48 24.51 -47.95
CA GLY A 601 -1.45 25.08 -47.03
C GLY A 601 -0.84 25.93 -45.92
N ASP A 602 0.47 25.89 -45.71
CA ASP A 602 1.17 26.76 -44.75
C ASP A 602 0.96 28.25 -45.06
N ILE A 603 1.05 29.08 -44.02
CA ILE A 603 1.03 30.53 -44.16
C ILE A 603 2.45 31.05 -44.00
N VAL A 604 2.90 31.83 -44.97
CA VAL A 604 4.15 32.57 -44.90
C VAL A 604 3.88 34.03 -44.58
N ILE A 605 4.71 34.57 -43.70
CA ILE A 605 4.63 35.95 -43.23
C ILE A 605 5.89 36.68 -43.65
N TRP A 606 5.73 37.87 -44.21
CA TRP A 606 6.85 38.72 -44.59
C TRP A 606 6.46 40.20 -44.59
N GLN A 607 7.45 41.08 -44.52
CA GLN A 607 7.23 42.53 -44.54
C GLN A 607 7.44 43.07 -45.95
N ASP A 608 6.41 43.71 -46.53
CA ASP A 608 6.57 44.50 -47.76
C ASP A 608 7.00 45.93 -47.41
N THR A 609 7.77 46.54 -48.32
CA THR A 609 8.20 47.94 -48.24
C THR A 609 7.05 48.95 -48.40
N VAL A 610 5.89 48.50 -48.90
CA VAL A 610 4.73 49.36 -49.20
C VAL A 610 3.63 49.26 -48.16
N ASN A 611 3.50 48.12 -47.48
CA ASN A 611 2.45 47.88 -46.48
C ASN A 611 2.99 48.12 -45.07
N SER A 612 2.25 48.82 -44.22
CA SER A 612 2.59 48.94 -42.78
C SER A 612 2.21 47.68 -41.99
N THR A 613 1.30 46.85 -42.52
CA THR A 613 0.92 45.55 -41.98
C THR A 613 1.71 44.42 -42.66
N LEU A 614 2.03 43.37 -41.90
CA LEU A 614 2.69 42.18 -42.42
C LEU A 614 1.86 41.51 -43.53
N VAL A 615 2.55 41.03 -44.56
CA VAL A 615 1.94 40.31 -45.68
C VAL A 615 1.86 38.83 -45.36
N TYR A 616 0.67 38.26 -45.55
CA TYR A 616 0.38 36.85 -45.32
C TYR A 616 0.03 36.23 -46.67
N ASN A 617 0.68 35.13 -47.04
CA ASN A 617 0.32 34.38 -48.25
C ASN A 617 0.29 32.88 -47.93
N ARG A 618 -0.56 32.13 -48.63
CA ARG A 618 -0.72 30.67 -48.43
C ARG A 618 0.12 29.90 -49.44
N VAL A 619 0.87 28.90 -48.99
CA VAL A 619 1.60 27.98 -49.88
C VAL A 619 0.58 27.15 -50.66
N LEU A 620 0.61 27.25 -51.99
CA LEU A 620 -0.28 26.51 -52.89
C LEU A 620 0.39 25.25 -53.44
N SER A 621 1.70 25.30 -53.66
CA SER A 621 2.47 24.17 -54.20
C SER A 621 3.96 24.34 -53.94
N LEU A 622 4.68 23.23 -53.79
CA LEU A 622 6.14 23.17 -53.84
C LEU A 622 6.60 22.86 -55.28
N GLY A 623 7.69 23.47 -55.70
CA GLY A 623 8.32 23.21 -56.99
C GLY A 623 9.04 21.86 -57.03
N LEU A 624 9.46 21.42 -58.22
CA LEU A 624 10.23 20.18 -58.37
C LEU A 624 11.49 20.20 -57.50
N ASN A 625 11.73 19.11 -56.76
CA ASN A 625 12.83 18.96 -55.80
C ASN A 625 12.87 20.04 -54.70
N ASP A 626 11.73 20.65 -54.37
CA ASP A 626 11.59 21.65 -53.30
C ASP A 626 12.52 22.87 -53.44
N LEU A 627 12.90 23.25 -54.66
CA LEU A 627 13.81 24.40 -54.90
C LEU A 627 13.11 25.77 -54.84
N ASN A 628 11.78 25.78 -54.88
CA ASN A 628 10.95 26.97 -54.83
C ASN A 628 9.54 26.59 -54.34
N MET A 629 8.75 27.60 -54.00
CA MET A 629 7.32 27.41 -53.71
C MET A 629 6.48 28.50 -54.38
N THR A 630 5.23 28.19 -54.66
CA THR A 630 4.25 29.16 -55.15
C THR A 630 3.25 29.47 -54.04
N VAL A 631 3.05 30.76 -53.76
CA VAL A 631 2.08 31.23 -52.77
C VAL A 631 0.91 31.96 -53.43
N GLY A 632 -0.24 31.90 -52.79
CA GLY A 632 -1.48 32.56 -53.18
C GLY A 632 -1.93 33.62 -52.16
N PRO A 633 -2.87 34.49 -52.57
CA PRO A 633 -3.43 35.49 -51.67
C PRO A 633 -4.29 34.86 -50.57
N VAL A 634 -4.45 35.57 -49.46
CA VAL A 634 -5.42 35.26 -48.38
C VAL A 634 -6.32 36.46 -48.13
N ALA A 635 -7.34 36.33 -47.28
CA ALA A 635 -8.16 37.47 -46.89
C ALA A 635 -7.33 38.52 -46.14
N SER A 636 -7.49 39.78 -46.53
CA SER A 636 -6.88 40.90 -45.81
C SER A 636 -7.70 41.22 -44.56
N VAL A 637 -7.00 41.37 -43.43
CA VAL A 637 -7.59 41.72 -42.13
C VAL A 637 -6.88 42.97 -41.63
N PRO A 638 -7.59 44.09 -41.42
CA PRO A 638 -6.98 45.34 -40.96
C PRO A 638 -6.08 45.14 -39.74
N ASN A 639 -4.88 45.71 -39.78
CA ASN A 639 -3.85 45.63 -38.73
C ASN A 639 -3.35 44.23 -38.35
N VAL A 640 -3.83 43.16 -39.01
CA VAL A 640 -3.40 41.77 -38.77
C VAL A 640 -2.65 41.22 -39.97
N ALA A 641 -3.24 41.31 -41.16
CA ALA A 641 -2.68 40.70 -42.37
C ALA A 641 -3.05 41.48 -43.63
N SER A 642 -2.04 41.83 -44.43
CA SER A 642 -2.24 42.19 -45.84
C SER A 642 -2.17 40.92 -46.68
N GLY A 643 -3.27 40.56 -47.33
CA GLY A 643 -3.41 39.24 -47.96
C GLY A 643 -3.08 39.19 -49.46
N ALA A 644 -2.85 40.34 -50.11
CA ALA A 644 -2.59 40.40 -51.54
C ALA A 644 -1.16 39.93 -51.90
N LEU A 645 -0.98 39.44 -53.13
CA LEU A 645 0.34 39.24 -53.72
C LEU A 645 0.97 40.59 -54.08
N PRO A 646 2.32 40.70 -54.13
CA PRO A 646 2.96 41.96 -54.45
C PRO A 646 2.68 42.39 -55.90
N SER A 647 2.57 43.69 -56.15
CA SER A 647 2.34 44.25 -57.49
C SER A 647 3.56 44.15 -58.43
N GLY A 648 4.73 43.76 -57.91
CA GLY A 648 5.98 43.59 -58.64
C GLY A 648 6.94 42.67 -57.86
N THR A 649 8.03 42.21 -58.49
CA THR A 649 9.01 41.35 -57.82
C THR A 649 9.71 42.09 -56.68
N ARG A 650 9.72 41.46 -55.51
CA ARG A 650 10.42 41.91 -54.30
C ARG A 650 11.62 41.01 -54.06
N THR A 651 12.80 41.59 -53.95
CA THR A 651 14.04 40.90 -53.57
C THR A 651 14.42 41.25 -52.14
N SER A 652 15.25 40.42 -51.52
CA SER A 652 15.74 40.64 -50.15
C SER A 652 14.63 40.67 -49.08
N VAL A 653 13.57 39.90 -49.31
CA VAL A 653 12.43 39.79 -48.39
C VAL A 653 12.81 38.93 -47.20
N ASN A 654 12.48 39.40 -46.00
CA ASN A 654 12.58 38.63 -44.77
C ASN A 654 11.29 37.81 -44.59
N LEU A 655 11.28 36.59 -45.12
CA LEU A 655 10.16 35.68 -45.04
C LEU A 655 10.31 34.72 -43.86
N ARG A 656 9.19 34.41 -43.23
CA ARG A 656 9.05 33.46 -42.12
C ARG A 656 7.91 32.50 -42.41
N ALA A 657 8.05 31.25 -41.97
CA ALA A 657 6.91 30.37 -41.82
C ALA A 657 6.09 30.85 -40.62
N SER A 658 4.84 30.40 -40.50
CA SER A 658 4.01 30.70 -39.35
C SER A 658 3.31 29.47 -38.81
N GLU A 659 3.04 29.50 -37.51
CA GLU A 659 2.35 28.43 -36.81
C GLU A 659 1.43 29.02 -35.74
N SER A 660 0.36 28.30 -35.42
CA SER A 660 -0.40 28.56 -34.19
C SER A 660 0.29 27.89 -33.01
N ARG A 661 -0.01 28.38 -31.80
CA ARG A 661 0.54 27.84 -30.56
C ARG A 661 -0.59 27.48 -29.63
N LEU A 662 -0.66 26.20 -29.26
CA LEU A 662 -1.45 25.77 -28.12
C LEU A 662 -0.67 26.12 -26.85
N LEU A 663 -1.28 26.92 -25.99
CA LEU A 663 -0.70 27.39 -24.74
C LEU A 663 -1.38 26.69 -23.54
N ASN A 664 -0.78 26.85 -22.36
CA ASN A 664 -1.29 26.27 -21.10
C ASN A 664 -1.47 24.73 -21.13
N THR A 665 -0.60 24.02 -21.84
CA THR A 665 -0.61 22.54 -21.90
C THR A 665 -0.14 21.88 -20.61
N GLU A 666 0.61 22.60 -19.75
CA GLU A 666 1.11 22.07 -18.48
C GLU A 666 0.04 22.07 -17.38
N ASN A 667 -0.92 23.00 -17.43
CA ASN A 667 -2.04 23.11 -16.50
C ASN A 667 -3.38 22.81 -17.19
N SER A 668 -3.38 22.02 -18.26
CA SER A 668 -4.59 21.77 -19.05
C SER A 668 -5.59 20.84 -18.35
N ALA A 669 -5.30 20.39 -17.14
CA ALA A 669 -6.12 19.42 -16.44
C ALA A 669 -7.43 20.02 -15.92
N LEU A 670 -8.48 19.20 -15.86
CA LEU A 670 -9.77 19.59 -15.27
C LEU A 670 -9.78 19.56 -13.73
N TYR A 671 -8.63 19.27 -13.13
CA TYR A 671 -8.42 19.22 -11.70
C TYR A 671 -7.05 19.82 -11.38
N ILE A 672 -6.85 20.16 -10.11
CA ILE A 672 -5.56 20.54 -9.59
C ILE A 672 -5.17 19.61 -8.46
N GLU A 673 -3.94 19.13 -8.49
CA GLU A 673 -3.38 18.38 -7.38
C GLU A 673 -3.18 19.32 -6.19
N MET A 674 -3.60 18.87 -5.01
CA MET A 674 -3.34 19.62 -3.79
C MET A 674 -1.85 19.57 -3.45
N GLU A 675 -1.34 20.61 -2.78
CA GLU A 675 0.10 20.75 -2.42
C GLU A 675 0.65 19.53 -1.66
N LYS A 676 -0.21 18.81 -0.95
CA LYS A 676 0.12 17.58 -0.20
C LYS A 676 -0.68 16.40 -0.74
N LYS A 677 -0.01 15.24 -0.89
CA LYS A 677 -0.63 13.99 -1.36
C LYS A 677 -1.57 13.36 -0.33
N ASN A 678 -1.22 13.44 0.96
CA ASN A 678 -1.95 12.78 2.04
C ASN A 678 -2.78 13.82 2.82
N ILE A 679 -4.04 14.01 2.43
CA ILE A 679 -4.94 14.98 3.06
C ILE A 679 -6.09 14.24 3.73
N SER A 680 -6.25 14.43 5.04
CA SER A 680 -7.33 13.79 5.80
C SER A 680 -8.68 14.46 5.61
N LYS A 681 -8.69 15.80 5.46
CA LYS A 681 -9.89 16.61 5.31
C LYS A 681 -9.56 17.93 4.63
N VAL A 682 -10.47 18.37 3.76
CA VAL A 682 -10.45 19.70 3.16
C VAL A 682 -11.66 20.47 3.68
N ASN A 683 -11.47 21.73 4.09
CA ASN A 683 -12.55 22.63 4.46
C ASN A 683 -12.63 23.78 3.45
N LEU A 684 -13.71 23.83 2.67
CA LEU A 684 -13.93 24.81 1.61
C LEU A 684 -14.90 25.94 1.99
N ASN A 685 -15.35 26.01 3.26
CA ASN A 685 -16.42 26.92 3.67
C ASN A 685 -16.12 28.42 3.39
N ASN A 686 -14.84 28.79 3.49
CA ASN A 686 -14.36 30.15 3.22
C ASN A 686 -13.67 30.28 1.85
N SER A 687 -13.69 29.21 1.04
CA SER A 687 -13.12 29.23 -0.30
C SER A 687 -14.03 29.99 -1.25
N GLN A 688 -13.40 30.64 -2.22
CA GLN A 688 -14.07 31.36 -3.30
C GLN A 688 -13.50 30.87 -4.63
N LEU A 689 -14.35 30.72 -5.64
CA LEU A 689 -13.96 30.32 -6.99
C LEU A 689 -14.37 31.40 -7.97
N TYR A 690 -13.41 31.90 -8.75
CA TYR A 690 -13.71 32.70 -9.93
C TYR A 690 -14.20 31.77 -11.03
N PHE A 691 -15.28 32.17 -11.71
CA PHE A 691 -15.78 31.46 -12.86
C PHE A 691 -16.30 32.46 -13.89
N THR A 692 -16.23 32.06 -15.15
CA THR A 692 -16.81 32.79 -16.27
C THR A 692 -18.05 32.05 -16.74
N THR A 693 -19.12 32.78 -17.04
CA THR A 693 -20.35 32.24 -17.59
C THR A 693 -20.93 33.20 -18.64
N GLN A 694 -21.93 32.73 -19.37
CA GLN A 694 -22.64 33.52 -20.36
C GLN A 694 -24.08 33.76 -19.92
N VAL A 695 -24.53 34.99 -20.10
CA VAL A 695 -25.94 35.37 -19.97
C VAL A 695 -26.47 35.62 -21.38
N TYR A 696 -27.60 35.01 -21.71
CA TYR A 696 -28.12 34.91 -23.07
C TYR A 696 -29.45 35.64 -23.22
N GLN A 697 -29.76 36.06 -24.45
CA GLN A 697 -31.04 36.65 -24.84
C GLN A 697 -31.40 37.94 -24.10
N GLU A 698 -30.38 38.69 -23.68
CA GLU A 698 -30.60 39.95 -22.98
C GLU A 698 -31.02 41.06 -23.95
N THR A 699 -31.60 42.12 -23.40
CA THR A 699 -32.12 43.26 -24.16
C THR A 699 -31.70 44.57 -23.50
N THR A 700 -31.24 45.53 -24.30
CA THR A 700 -30.99 46.89 -23.82
C THR A 700 -32.30 47.66 -23.65
N VAL A 701 -32.37 48.52 -22.64
CA VAL A 701 -33.46 49.51 -22.48
C VAL A 701 -32.83 50.89 -22.68
N GLY A 702 -33.17 51.56 -23.77
CA GLY A 702 -32.35 52.68 -24.24
C GLY A 702 -30.95 52.17 -24.61
N SER A 703 -29.90 52.85 -24.14
CA SER A 703 -28.49 52.43 -24.28
C SER A 703 -27.93 51.73 -23.03
N THR A 704 -28.80 51.23 -22.16
CA THR A 704 -28.43 50.60 -20.89
C THR A 704 -28.77 49.11 -20.90
N LEU A 705 -27.85 48.29 -20.39
CA LEU A 705 -28.04 46.85 -20.17
C LEU A 705 -27.83 46.53 -18.70
N THR A 706 -28.81 45.90 -18.05
CA THR A 706 -28.74 45.53 -16.64
C THR A 706 -28.84 44.02 -16.49
N ILE A 707 -27.89 43.41 -15.77
CA ILE A 707 -27.83 41.97 -15.55
C ILE A 707 -27.87 41.69 -14.04
N ASN A 708 -28.79 40.82 -13.63
CA ASN A 708 -28.86 40.33 -12.26
C ASN A 708 -28.09 39.00 -12.12
N ARG A 709 -27.44 38.78 -10.97
CA ARG A 709 -26.70 37.54 -10.67
C ARG A 709 -27.51 36.28 -10.87
N THR A 710 -28.84 36.33 -10.73
CA THR A 710 -29.71 35.15 -10.91
C THR A 710 -29.61 34.58 -12.32
N LEU A 711 -29.22 35.39 -13.30
CA LEU A 711 -29.05 35.00 -14.70
C LEU A 711 -27.74 34.23 -14.95
N THR A 712 -26.80 34.24 -14.00
CA THR A 712 -25.54 33.46 -14.10
C THR A 712 -25.76 31.95 -14.00
N GLY A 713 -26.95 31.51 -13.56
CA GLY A 713 -27.25 30.11 -13.26
C GLY A 713 -26.57 29.56 -12.00
N VAL A 714 -25.79 30.39 -11.28
CA VAL A 714 -25.03 29.98 -10.10
C VAL A 714 -25.58 30.65 -8.85
N ASN A 715 -26.04 29.83 -7.90
CA ASN A 715 -26.50 30.32 -6.59
C ASN A 715 -25.38 31.06 -5.86
N ASP A 716 -25.75 32.18 -5.23
CA ASP A 716 -24.87 33.05 -4.45
C ASP A 716 -23.71 33.70 -5.22
N ALA A 717 -23.71 33.64 -6.57
CA ALA A 717 -22.72 34.31 -7.39
C ALA A 717 -22.67 35.82 -7.11
N LEU A 718 -21.48 36.39 -7.11
CA LEU A 718 -21.24 37.82 -6.96
C LEU A 718 -20.38 38.31 -8.12
N PHE A 719 -20.78 39.40 -8.75
CA PHE A 719 -19.98 40.06 -9.78
C PHE A 719 -18.74 40.71 -9.19
N VAL A 720 -17.75 40.97 -10.04
CA VAL A 720 -16.45 41.52 -9.64
C VAL A 720 -16.17 42.81 -10.39
N PRO A 721 -15.29 43.71 -9.88
CA PRO A 721 -14.98 44.97 -10.57
C PRO A 721 -14.57 44.77 -12.03
N PHE A 722 -14.86 45.79 -12.85
CA PHE A 722 -14.58 45.77 -14.28
C PHE A 722 -13.11 45.48 -14.56
N ASP A 723 -12.90 44.59 -15.52
CA ASP A 723 -11.62 44.37 -16.19
C ASP A 723 -11.94 43.91 -17.61
N GLN A 724 -11.01 44.10 -18.54
CA GLN A 724 -11.29 43.84 -19.96
C GLN A 724 -11.55 42.35 -20.23
N GLU A 725 -10.89 41.44 -19.52
CA GLU A 725 -11.07 39.99 -19.67
C GLU A 725 -12.36 39.49 -19.02
N ARG A 726 -12.97 40.27 -18.13
CA ARG A 726 -14.08 39.80 -17.29
C ARG A 726 -15.44 39.97 -17.92
N TYR A 727 -15.58 40.94 -18.82
CA TYR A 727 -16.85 41.35 -19.40
C TYR A 727 -16.71 41.58 -20.90
N SER A 728 -17.57 40.93 -21.69
CA SER A 728 -17.74 41.27 -23.11
C SER A 728 -19.19 41.13 -23.53
N ILE A 729 -19.62 42.01 -24.43
CA ILE A 729 -21.00 42.08 -24.93
C ILE A 729 -20.96 41.80 -26.43
N VAL A 730 -21.80 40.85 -26.86
CA VAL A 730 -21.94 40.46 -28.26
C VAL A 730 -23.40 40.57 -28.67
N TYR A 731 -23.65 41.30 -29.76
CA TYR A 731 -24.98 41.50 -30.31
C TYR A 731 -25.43 40.32 -31.18
N SER A 732 -26.72 40.29 -31.49
CA SER A 732 -27.35 39.21 -32.27
C SER A 732 -26.76 39.03 -33.68
N ASP A 733 -26.24 40.11 -34.28
CA ASP A 733 -25.56 40.15 -35.57
C ASP A 733 -24.07 39.71 -35.52
N GLY A 734 -23.58 39.31 -34.34
CA GLY A 734 -22.20 38.91 -34.11
C GLY A 734 -21.21 40.06 -33.92
N VAL A 735 -21.67 41.32 -33.91
CA VAL A 735 -20.83 42.48 -33.60
C VAL A 735 -20.51 42.51 -32.11
N ILE A 736 -19.22 42.71 -31.79
CA ILE A 736 -18.72 42.84 -30.43
C ILE A 736 -18.72 44.33 -30.04
N GLU A 737 -19.27 44.65 -28.87
CA GLU A 737 -19.28 46.00 -28.33
C GLU A 737 -17.93 46.34 -27.66
N THR A 738 -17.44 47.57 -27.90
CA THR A 738 -16.31 48.11 -27.14
C THR A 738 -16.81 48.64 -25.81
N VAL A 739 -16.39 48.01 -24.70
CA VAL A 739 -16.79 48.41 -23.35
C VAL A 739 -15.59 48.96 -22.57
N GLY A 740 -15.78 50.09 -21.91
CA GLY A 740 -14.82 50.72 -21.00
C GLY A 740 -15.28 50.70 -19.54
N SER A 741 -14.35 50.96 -18.62
CA SER A 741 -14.63 51.01 -17.17
C SER A 741 -15.66 52.07 -16.80
N GLU A 742 -15.73 53.16 -17.56
CA GLU A 742 -16.66 54.28 -17.41
C GLU A 742 -18.09 53.93 -17.79
N GLN A 743 -18.29 52.86 -18.57
CA GLN A 743 -19.61 52.37 -18.96
C GLN A 743 -20.15 51.34 -17.97
N PHE A 744 -19.37 50.88 -16.99
CA PHE A 744 -19.73 49.78 -16.11
C PHE A 744 -20.00 50.22 -14.66
N GLU A 745 -21.07 49.70 -14.07
CA GLU A 745 -21.44 49.92 -12.69
C GLU A 745 -21.86 48.61 -12.00
N ILE A 746 -21.43 48.41 -10.76
CA ILE A 746 -21.88 47.30 -9.90
C ILE A 746 -22.69 47.87 -8.74
N THR A 747 -23.88 47.32 -8.51
CA THR A 747 -24.78 47.73 -7.42
C THR A 747 -25.35 46.54 -6.65
N GLY A 748 -26.08 46.81 -5.57
CA GLY A 748 -26.77 45.81 -4.77
C GLY A 748 -25.81 44.77 -4.17
N ASP A 749 -24.73 45.22 -3.53
CA ASP A 749 -23.71 44.35 -2.91
C ASP A 749 -23.12 43.29 -3.87
N SER A 750 -22.79 43.72 -5.09
CA SER A 750 -22.23 42.86 -6.16
C SER A 750 -23.19 41.85 -6.77
N THR A 751 -24.50 42.10 -6.68
CA THR A 751 -25.52 41.21 -7.27
C THR A 751 -26.10 41.70 -8.59
N VAL A 752 -25.87 42.97 -8.96
CA VAL A 752 -26.35 43.56 -10.21
C VAL A 752 -25.22 44.32 -10.89
N ILE A 753 -25.04 44.10 -12.19
CA ILE A 753 -24.17 44.92 -13.05
C ILE A 753 -25.02 45.69 -14.05
N THR A 754 -24.59 46.92 -14.37
CA THR A 754 -25.21 47.76 -15.39
C THR A 754 -24.15 48.31 -16.32
N PHE A 755 -24.38 48.16 -17.62
CA PHE A 755 -23.61 48.80 -18.67
C PHE A 755 -24.40 49.98 -19.23
N ASN A 756 -23.82 51.17 -19.26
CA ASN A 756 -24.45 52.41 -19.71
C ASN A 756 -23.76 52.95 -20.96
N GLY A 757 -24.52 53.61 -21.84
CA GLY A 757 -23.96 54.27 -23.02
C GLY A 757 -23.44 53.29 -24.07
N LEU A 758 -24.11 52.14 -24.21
CA LEU A 758 -23.82 51.16 -25.27
C LEU A 758 -24.17 51.74 -26.65
N SER A 759 -23.47 51.29 -27.69
CA SER A 759 -23.61 51.79 -29.07
C SER A 759 -24.96 51.44 -29.72
N ARG A 760 -25.60 50.35 -29.28
CA ARG A 760 -26.92 49.90 -29.76
C ARG A 760 -28.03 50.24 -28.76
N ILE A 761 -29.19 50.63 -29.28
CA ILE A 761 -30.35 51.10 -28.51
C ILE A 761 -31.54 50.15 -28.71
N ASN A 762 -32.13 49.66 -27.62
CA ASN A 762 -33.25 48.72 -27.63
C ASN A 762 -32.98 47.43 -28.45
N GLU A 763 -31.72 47.03 -28.53
CA GLU A 763 -31.26 45.80 -29.15
C GLU A 763 -31.60 44.60 -28.26
N ALA A 764 -32.03 43.49 -28.88
CA ALA A 764 -32.39 42.24 -28.23
C ALA A 764 -31.50 41.08 -28.71
N GLY A 765 -31.52 39.95 -28.02
CA GLY A 765 -30.72 38.77 -28.39
C GLY A 765 -29.24 38.92 -28.07
N ILE A 766 -28.92 39.72 -27.04
CA ILE A 766 -27.55 40.02 -26.62
C ILE A 766 -27.01 38.86 -25.78
N THR A 767 -25.75 38.49 -26.04
CA THR A 767 -25.00 37.56 -25.19
C THR A 767 -23.91 38.32 -24.45
N VAL A 768 -23.82 38.10 -23.14
CA VAL A 768 -22.80 38.75 -22.30
C VAL A 768 -21.96 37.69 -21.60
N ASN A 769 -20.67 37.72 -21.86
CA ASN A 769 -19.69 36.96 -21.08
C ASN A 769 -19.44 37.72 -19.78
N VAL A 770 -19.61 37.06 -18.64
CA VAL A 770 -19.44 37.66 -17.31
C VAL A 770 -18.53 36.79 -16.45
N THR A 771 -17.63 37.43 -15.73
CA THR A 771 -16.86 36.80 -14.66
C THR A 771 -17.47 37.15 -13.31
N ALA A 772 -17.59 36.14 -12.44
CA ALA A 772 -18.15 36.26 -11.10
C ALA A 772 -17.38 35.35 -10.13
N ILE A 773 -17.56 35.59 -8.83
CA ILE A 773 -17.10 34.70 -7.77
C ILE A 773 -18.25 33.90 -7.21
N LYS A 774 -18.00 32.63 -6.92
CA LYS A 774 -18.87 31.79 -6.10
C LYS A 774 -18.29 31.71 -4.69
N PRO A 775 -18.85 32.43 -3.70
CA PRO A 775 -18.44 32.29 -2.32
C PRO A 775 -18.93 30.95 -1.73
N SER A 776 -18.27 30.49 -0.67
CA SER A 776 -18.67 29.30 0.09
C SER A 776 -18.88 28.06 -0.79
N ILE A 777 -17.80 27.65 -1.46
CA ILE A 777 -17.79 26.46 -2.31
C ILE A 777 -18.30 25.26 -1.51
N LYS A 778 -19.41 24.67 -1.97
CA LYS A 778 -19.97 23.46 -1.39
C LYS A 778 -19.24 22.26 -2.00
N SER A 779 -18.80 21.34 -1.15
CA SER A 779 -18.31 20.04 -1.61
C SER A 779 -19.48 19.27 -2.26
N LYS A 780 -19.29 18.82 -3.52
CA LYS A 780 -20.17 17.82 -4.13
C LYS A 780 -19.64 16.46 -3.67
N SER A 781 -20.35 15.79 -2.76
CA SER A 781 -19.95 14.47 -2.29
C SER A 781 -20.11 13.44 -3.42
N LYS A 782 -19.00 12.86 -3.88
CA LYS A 782 -19.04 11.61 -4.66
C LYS A 782 -19.42 10.49 -3.70
N ILE A 783 -20.52 9.79 -4.00
CA ILE A 783 -20.93 8.60 -3.23
C ILE A 783 -20.27 7.40 -3.88
N LEU A 784 -19.38 6.73 -3.16
CA LEU A 784 -18.75 5.49 -3.64
C LEU A 784 -19.81 4.37 -3.69
N ILE A 785 -20.11 3.89 -4.89
CA ILE A 785 -20.90 2.67 -5.07
C ILE A 785 -19.97 1.48 -4.82
N LYS A 786 -20.01 0.93 -3.61
CA LYS A 786 -19.06 -0.11 -3.14
C LYS A 786 -19.12 -1.42 -3.92
N SER A 787 -20.24 -1.70 -4.59
CA SER A 787 -20.45 -2.92 -5.37
C SER A 787 -21.49 -2.72 -6.45
N GLN A 788 -21.09 -3.00 -7.69
CA GLN A 788 -21.93 -2.98 -8.89
C GLN A 788 -21.48 -4.13 -9.80
N THR A 789 -22.44 -4.70 -10.52
CA THR A 789 -22.22 -5.77 -11.50
C THR A 789 -22.48 -5.23 -12.90
N LEU A 790 -21.70 -5.70 -13.87
CA LEU A 790 -21.87 -5.42 -15.29
C LEU A 790 -21.93 -6.76 -16.01
N LEU A 791 -22.97 -6.98 -16.80
CA LEU A 791 -23.08 -8.14 -17.68
C LEU A 791 -22.59 -7.75 -19.07
N VAL A 792 -21.66 -8.51 -19.61
CA VAL A 792 -21.18 -8.38 -20.99
C VAL A 792 -21.74 -9.57 -21.77
N ASP A 793 -22.77 -9.31 -22.58
CA ASP A 793 -23.56 -10.32 -23.29
C ASP A 793 -23.55 -10.12 -24.82
N ARG A 794 -22.62 -9.28 -25.31
CA ARG A 794 -22.51 -8.94 -26.72
C ARG A 794 -21.35 -9.66 -27.37
N ILE A 795 -21.49 -9.94 -28.67
CA ILE A 795 -20.47 -10.59 -29.50
C ILE A 795 -20.36 -9.93 -30.88
N SER A 796 -19.22 -10.04 -31.54
CA SER A 796 -19.07 -9.54 -32.92
C SER A 796 -20.00 -10.25 -33.92
N GLN A 797 -20.31 -9.59 -35.04
CA GLN A 797 -21.15 -10.17 -36.10
C GLN A 797 -20.51 -11.33 -36.88
N ILE A 798 -19.19 -11.51 -36.75
CA ILE A 798 -18.41 -12.50 -37.50
C ILE A 798 -18.46 -13.87 -36.82
N THR A 799 -18.59 -13.87 -35.50
CA THR A 799 -18.83 -15.09 -34.73
C THR A 799 -20.33 -15.40 -34.80
N SER A 800 -20.67 -16.65 -35.10
CA SER A 800 -22.07 -17.08 -34.99
C SER A 800 -22.55 -16.78 -33.56
N PRO A 801 -23.78 -16.25 -33.36
CA PRO A 801 -24.27 -16.02 -32.01
C PRO A 801 -24.40 -17.37 -31.30
N GLU A 802 -23.37 -17.74 -30.55
CA GLU A 802 -23.39 -18.91 -29.70
C GLU A 802 -24.01 -18.51 -28.35
N PHE A 803 -24.64 -19.47 -27.67
CA PHE A 803 -25.01 -19.32 -26.26
C PHE A 803 -25.94 -18.15 -25.89
N GLY A 804 -26.72 -17.62 -26.84
CA GLY A 804 -27.75 -16.60 -26.56
C GLY A 804 -27.25 -15.14 -26.51
N MET A 805 -26.02 -14.89 -26.96
CA MET A 805 -25.44 -13.54 -27.03
C MET A 805 -26.05 -12.66 -28.12
N VAL A 806 -26.02 -11.34 -27.92
CA VAL A 806 -26.55 -10.35 -28.86
C VAL A 806 -25.43 -9.78 -29.73
N GLN A 807 -25.61 -9.78 -31.05
CA GLN A 807 -24.61 -9.19 -31.94
C GLN A 807 -24.51 -7.67 -31.75
N ASN A 808 -23.28 -7.16 -31.77
CA ASN A 808 -22.99 -5.73 -31.67
C ASN A 808 -21.82 -5.36 -32.58
N ASP A 809 -21.94 -4.22 -33.24
CA ASP A 809 -20.92 -3.71 -34.16
C ASP A 809 -19.86 -2.86 -33.45
N TYR A 810 -20.16 -2.32 -32.28
CA TYR A 810 -19.23 -1.45 -31.54
C TYR A 810 -18.19 -2.26 -30.76
N TYR A 811 -16.92 -1.94 -30.99
CA TYR A 811 -15.78 -2.43 -30.22
C TYR A 811 -15.81 -1.94 -28.77
N GLY A 812 -15.27 -2.74 -27.85
CA GLY A 812 -15.18 -2.42 -26.43
C GLY A 812 -16.40 -2.84 -25.62
N LEU A 813 -17.43 -3.41 -26.24
CA LEU A 813 -18.68 -3.80 -25.56
C LEU A 813 -18.95 -5.30 -25.66
N ARG A 814 -18.02 -6.06 -26.23
CA ARG A 814 -18.22 -7.46 -26.64
C ARG A 814 -17.24 -8.36 -25.90
N VAL A 815 -17.62 -9.63 -25.71
CA VAL A 815 -16.80 -10.62 -25.00
C VAL A 815 -15.55 -11.03 -25.77
N ASP A 816 -15.56 -10.85 -27.09
CA ASP A 816 -14.47 -11.20 -28.01
C ASP A 816 -13.54 -10.02 -28.34
N ASP A 817 -13.74 -8.86 -27.69
CA ASP A 817 -12.83 -7.73 -27.75
C ASP A 817 -11.65 -7.89 -26.78
N GLU A 818 -10.49 -7.32 -27.14
CA GLU A 818 -9.30 -7.30 -26.27
C GLU A 818 -9.50 -6.40 -25.04
N GLU A 819 -10.31 -5.36 -25.19
CA GLU A 819 -10.63 -4.38 -24.16
C GLU A 819 -12.15 -4.33 -23.97
N ILE A 820 -12.60 -4.16 -22.71
CA ILE A 820 -14.02 -4.07 -22.37
C ILE A 820 -14.25 -2.77 -21.60
N SER A 821 -15.05 -1.88 -22.19
CA SER A 821 -15.55 -0.68 -21.54
C SER A 821 -16.58 -1.03 -20.48
N LEU A 822 -16.37 -0.49 -19.28
CA LEU A 822 -17.27 -0.66 -18.16
C LEU A 822 -18.51 0.24 -18.23
N ASN A 823 -18.60 1.11 -19.25
CA ASN A 823 -19.64 2.14 -19.40
C ASN A 823 -19.87 2.97 -18.12
N THR A 824 -18.81 3.15 -17.33
CA THR A 824 -18.82 3.93 -16.10
C THR A 824 -17.61 4.85 -16.12
N ALA A 825 -17.85 6.08 -15.67
CA ALA A 825 -16.89 7.18 -15.73
C ALA A 825 -15.74 7.08 -14.71
N ASP A 826 -15.97 6.43 -13.56
CA ASP A 826 -15.04 6.44 -12.42
C ASP A 826 -15.11 5.09 -11.69
N VAL A 827 -14.07 4.27 -11.84
CA VAL A 827 -13.95 2.95 -11.19
C VAL A 827 -12.78 2.96 -10.23
N GLU A 828 -13.06 2.71 -8.95
CA GLU A 828 -12.00 2.60 -7.92
C GLU A 828 -11.19 1.31 -8.08
N SER A 829 -11.88 0.17 -8.22
CA SER A 829 -11.28 -1.16 -8.26
C SER A 829 -12.18 -2.20 -8.95
N LEU A 830 -11.55 -3.19 -9.58
CA LEU A 830 -12.20 -4.38 -10.14
C LEU A 830 -12.07 -5.51 -9.13
N THR A 831 -13.19 -6.09 -8.69
CA THR A 831 -13.18 -7.16 -7.68
C THR A 831 -13.04 -8.54 -8.32
N ALA A 832 -13.81 -8.84 -9.36
CA ALA A 832 -13.76 -10.12 -10.07
C ALA A 832 -14.32 -10.03 -11.49
N VAL A 833 -13.84 -10.89 -12.38
CA VAL A 833 -14.37 -11.12 -13.74
C VAL A 833 -14.70 -12.61 -13.89
N TYR A 834 -15.97 -12.89 -14.14
CA TYR A 834 -16.51 -14.25 -14.20
C TYR A 834 -17.08 -14.55 -15.59
N GLU A 835 -16.64 -15.68 -16.14
CA GLU A 835 -17.10 -16.23 -17.41
C GLU A 835 -18.17 -17.30 -17.15
N SER A 836 -19.22 -17.34 -17.97
CA SER A 836 -20.23 -18.40 -17.86
C SER A 836 -19.69 -19.75 -18.30
N LEU A 837 -20.17 -20.82 -17.67
CA LEU A 837 -19.87 -22.20 -18.06
C LEU A 837 -20.88 -22.77 -19.07
N ASP A 838 -22.00 -22.08 -19.31
CA ASP A 838 -23.06 -22.52 -20.20
C ASP A 838 -23.77 -21.35 -20.91
N ALA A 839 -24.92 -21.62 -21.53
CA ALA A 839 -25.72 -20.65 -22.29
C ALA A 839 -26.48 -19.63 -21.44
N THR A 840 -26.34 -19.65 -20.11
CA THR A 840 -27.01 -18.73 -19.20
C THR A 840 -26.03 -17.70 -18.64
N PRO A 841 -26.48 -16.51 -18.19
CA PRO A 841 -25.60 -15.55 -17.53
C PRO A 841 -24.91 -16.15 -16.29
N PRO A 842 -23.65 -15.78 -16.00
CA PRO A 842 -22.93 -16.32 -14.84
C PRO A 842 -23.65 -15.97 -13.54
N THR A 843 -23.75 -16.95 -12.64
CA THR A 843 -24.42 -16.77 -11.33
C THR A 843 -23.40 -16.84 -10.21
N LEU A 844 -23.49 -15.92 -9.24
CA LEU A 844 -22.57 -15.86 -8.09
C LEU A 844 -22.92 -16.91 -7.03
N ASP A 845 -21.96 -17.22 -6.15
CA ASP A 845 -22.21 -18.03 -4.97
C ASP A 845 -23.22 -17.35 -4.03
N ILE A 846 -24.16 -18.13 -3.51
CA ILE A 846 -25.20 -17.67 -2.59
C ILE A 846 -24.99 -18.32 -1.23
N LEU A 847 -24.96 -17.48 -0.19
CA LEU A 847 -24.98 -17.92 1.20
C LEU A 847 -26.41 -17.85 1.74
N GLY A 848 -26.86 -18.92 2.38
CA GLY A 848 -28.17 -19.03 3.01
C GLY A 848 -28.09 -19.02 4.53
N PHE A 849 -28.99 -18.27 5.16
CA PHE A 849 -29.10 -18.08 6.61
C PHE A 849 -30.50 -18.41 7.11
N THR A 850 -30.68 -18.38 8.43
CA THR A 850 -31.99 -18.51 9.06
C THR A 850 -32.92 -17.36 8.71
N ASN A 851 -34.22 -17.63 8.58
CA ASN A 851 -35.23 -16.60 8.33
C ASN A 851 -35.32 -15.59 9.50
N GLY A 852 -35.68 -14.35 9.20
CA GLY A 852 -35.90 -13.28 10.20
C GLY A 852 -34.76 -12.27 10.34
N LEU A 853 -33.68 -12.39 9.56
CA LEU A 853 -32.54 -11.45 9.60
C LEU A 853 -32.77 -10.18 8.77
N SER A 854 -33.68 -10.21 7.80
CA SER A 854 -34.00 -9.07 6.91
C SER A 854 -32.73 -8.49 6.24
N LEU A 855 -31.88 -9.39 5.71
CA LEU A 855 -30.57 -9.04 5.16
C LEU A 855 -30.63 -8.03 4.01
N GLU A 856 -31.72 -7.99 3.26
CA GLU A 856 -31.98 -7.04 2.16
C GLU A 856 -32.08 -5.58 2.60
N THR A 857 -32.32 -5.32 3.88
CA THR A 857 -32.40 -3.95 4.45
C THR A 857 -31.35 -3.67 5.51
N THR A 858 -30.82 -4.71 6.17
CA THR A 858 -29.90 -4.58 7.30
C THR A 858 -28.42 -4.67 6.91
N THR A 859 -28.11 -5.26 5.75
CA THR A 859 -26.73 -5.36 5.25
C THR A 859 -26.34 -4.15 4.42
N VAL A 860 -25.04 -3.89 4.33
CA VAL A 860 -24.48 -2.82 3.49
C VAL A 860 -23.84 -3.45 2.26
N LYS A 861 -24.40 -3.16 1.08
CA LYS A 861 -23.86 -3.67 -0.20
C LYS A 861 -22.37 -3.32 -0.33
N GLY A 862 -21.54 -4.31 -0.65
CA GLY A 862 -20.09 -4.17 -0.76
C GLY A 862 -19.29 -4.38 0.53
N GLU A 863 -19.95 -4.62 1.68
CA GLU A 863 -19.25 -4.93 2.93
C GLU A 863 -18.56 -6.30 2.90
N LEU A 864 -17.59 -6.50 3.81
CA LEU A 864 -16.87 -7.76 3.94
C LEU A 864 -17.56 -8.70 4.93
N ILE A 865 -17.68 -9.97 4.54
CA ILE A 865 -18.17 -11.08 5.35
C ILE A 865 -16.98 -11.98 5.69
N ARG A 866 -16.81 -12.30 6.97
CA ARG A 866 -15.68 -13.10 7.49
C ARG A 866 -16.17 -14.35 8.19
N GLY A 867 -15.52 -15.49 7.91
CA GLY A 867 -15.78 -16.77 8.54
C GLY A 867 -14.88 -17.01 9.75
N ASN A 868 -15.47 -17.35 10.89
CA ASN A 868 -14.72 -17.57 12.12
C ASN A 868 -13.91 -18.87 12.11
N THR A 869 -14.36 -19.88 11.37
CA THR A 869 -13.73 -21.21 11.36
C THR A 869 -12.90 -21.41 10.11
N SER A 870 -13.45 -21.09 8.94
CA SER A 870 -12.74 -21.21 7.66
C SER A 870 -11.68 -20.13 7.46
N GLY A 871 -11.79 -19.00 8.16
CA GLY A 871 -10.99 -17.80 7.90
C GLY A 871 -11.28 -17.14 6.55
N ALA A 872 -12.28 -17.63 5.82
CA ALA A 872 -12.65 -17.12 4.51
C ALA A 872 -13.18 -15.69 4.60
N VAL A 873 -12.88 -14.89 3.58
CA VAL A 873 -13.35 -13.52 3.44
C VAL A 873 -13.98 -13.36 2.07
N ALA A 874 -15.20 -12.84 2.05
CA ALA A 874 -15.92 -12.54 0.82
C ALA A 874 -16.53 -11.15 0.86
N LYS A 875 -16.70 -10.55 -0.31
CA LYS A 875 -17.39 -9.27 -0.49
C LYS A 875 -18.86 -9.52 -0.78
N LEU A 876 -19.75 -8.81 -0.10
CA LEU A 876 -21.18 -8.83 -0.35
C LEU A 876 -21.49 -8.11 -1.67
N VAL A 877 -21.97 -8.84 -2.67
CA VAL A 877 -22.35 -8.24 -3.95
C VAL A 877 -23.78 -7.74 -3.92
N GLU A 878 -24.71 -8.57 -3.43
CA GLU A 878 -26.14 -8.28 -3.47
C GLU A 878 -26.88 -9.06 -2.39
N ALA A 879 -27.92 -8.46 -1.80
CA ALA A 879 -28.80 -9.08 -0.80
C ALA A 879 -30.25 -8.78 -1.17
N ASN A 880 -30.86 -9.62 -2.00
CA ASN A 880 -32.22 -9.37 -2.51
C ASN A 880 -33.32 -10.10 -1.71
N THR A 881 -32.94 -10.83 -0.68
CA THR A 881 -33.86 -11.65 0.11
C THR A 881 -33.53 -11.53 1.60
N PRO A 882 -34.49 -11.80 2.51
CA PRO A 882 -34.27 -11.69 3.95
C PRO A 882 -33.33 -12.71 4.57
N SER A 883 -32.93 -13.74 3.82
CA SER A 883 -32.12 -14.84 4.34
C SER A 883 -31.00 -15.28 3.42
N THR A 884 -30.81 -14.67 2.24
CA THR A 884 -29.72 -15.02 1.33
C THR A 884 -28.97 -13.81 0.79
N VAL A 885 -27.69 -14.01 0.54
CA VAL A 885 -26.78 -13.01 -0.02
C VAL A 885 -25.89 -13.61 -1.10
N LYS A 886 -25.60 -12.83 -2.14
CA LYS A 886 -24.63 -13.16 -3.19
C LYS A 886 -23.26 -12.62 -2.84
N ILE A 887 -22.22 -13.42 -3.04
CA ILE A 887 -20.86 -13.07 -2.62
C ILE A 887 -19.83 -13.28 -3.73
N VAL A 888 -18.67 -12.67 -3.53
CA VAL A 888 -17.43 -12.94 -4.26
C VAL A 888 -16.32 -13.18 -3.25
N TYR A 889 -15.64 -14.32 -3.34
CA TYR A 889 -14.52 -14.64 -2.45
C TYR A 889 -13.31 -13.74 -2.74
N LEU A 890 -12.70 -13.21 -1.68
CA LEU A 890 -11.43 -12.47 -1.73
C LEU A 890 -10.27 -13.30 -1.17
N SER A 891 -10.57 -14.33 -0.37
CA SER A 891 -9.60 -15.29 0.14
C SER A 891 -9.57 -16.57 -0.71
N GLN A 892 -8.46 -17.31 -0.64
CA GLN A 892 -8.39 -18.67 -1.23
C GLN A 892 -9.28 -19.68 -0.48
N ASN A 893 -9.51 -19.46 0.82
CA ASN A 893 -10.40 -20.30 1.62
C ASN A 893 -11.86 -19.99 1.28
N THR A 894 -12.70 -21.04 1.32
CA THR A 894 -14.16 -20.94 1.15
C THR A 894 -14.87 -21.14 2.49
N PHE A 895 -16.09 -20.63 2.62
CA PHE A 895 -16.88 -20.82 3.83
C PHE A 895 -17.27 -22.29 4.04
N THR A 896 -17.50 -22.66 5.29
CA THR A 896 -17.97 -23.99 5.72
C THR A 896 -19.34 -23.89 6.37
N VAL A 897 -20.29 -24.72 5.95
CA VAL A 897 -21.65 -24.74 6.52
C VAL A 897 -21.61 -25.00 8.03
N GLY A 898 -22.42 -24.27 8.79
CA GLY A 898 -22.47 -24.33 10.25
C GLY A 898 -21.55 -23.34 10.96
N GLU A 899 -20.62 -22.69 10.26
CA GLU A 899 -19.74 -21.68 10.87
C GLU A 899 -20.46 -20.34 11.11
N THR A 900 -19.95 -19.57 12.07
CA THR A 900 -20.42 -18.20 12.31
C THR A 900 -19.75 -17.23 11.34
N LEU A 901 -20.56 -16.46 10.62
CA LEU A 901 -20.13 -15.38 9.75
C LEU A 901 -20.36 -14.02 10.42
N VAL A 902 -19.40 -13.11 10.22
CA VAL A 902 -19.42 -11.74 10.76
C VAL A 902 -19.40 -10.76 9.60
N PHE A 903 -20.41 -9.89 9.54
CA PHE A 903 -20.52 -8.80 8.58
C PHE A 903 -19.83 -7.56 9.16
N SER A 904 -18.89 -6.99 8.41
CA SER A 904 -17.92 -6.03 8.96
C SER A 904 -18.49 -4.63 9.23
N GLU A 905 -19.50 -4.19 8.47
CA GLU A 905 -20.09 -2.85 8.61
C GLU A 905 -21.41 -2.90 9.37
N SER A 906 -22.28 -3.83 8.98
CA SER A 906 -23.58 -4.04 9.64
C SER A 906 -23.46 -4.71 11.02
N ASN A 907 -22.28 -5.27 11.36
CA ASN A 907 -21.99 -5.96 12.63
C ASN A 907 -22.91 -7.17 12.90
N ILE A 908 -23.54 -7.73 11.86
CA ILE A 908 -24.39 -8.92 11.96
C ILE A 908 -23.49 -10.14 12.22
N LYS A 909 -23.86 -10.97 13.20
CA LYS A 909 -23.22 -12.26 13.50
C LYS A 909 -24.25 -13.36 13.43
N THR A 910 -24.07 -14.30 12.50
CA THR A 910 -25.06 -15.37 12.27
C THR A 910 -24.40 -16.64 11.75
N ASN A 911 -25.05 -17.79 11.93
CA ASN A 911 -24.52 -19.08 11.48
C ASN A 911 -24.98 -19.39 10.05
N LEU A 912 -24.04 -19.79 9.20
CA LEU A 912 -24.28 -20.18 7.83
C LEU A 912 -25.05 -21.50 7.76
N GLN A 913 -26.19 -21.53 7.06
CA GLN A 913 -27.06 -22.71 6.93
C GLN A 913 -26.81 -23.48 5.64
N ALA A 914 -26.55 -22.77 4.55
CA ALA A 914 -26.36 -23.37 3.24
C ALA A 914 -25.40 -22.54 2.39
N ILE A 915 -24.69 -23.22 1.50
CA ILE A 915 -23.92 -22.61 0.42
C ILE A 915 -24.48 -23.20 -0.87
N GLN A 916 -24.96 -22.33 -1.75
CA GLN A 916 -25.31 -22.70 -3.12
C GLN A 916 -24.19 -22.19 -4.03
N PRO A 917 -23.36 -23.08 -4.59
CA PRO A 917 -22.35 -22.69 -5.56
C PRO A 917 -22.98 -22.00 -6.77
N GLY A 918 -22.35 -20.94 -7.23
CA GLY A 918 -22.65 -20.27 -8.47
C GLY A 918 -22.19 -21.09 -9.68
N ASN A 919 -22.58 -20.63 -10.86
CA ASN A 919 -22.17 -21.21 -12.14
C ASN A 919 -21.29 -20.22 -12.89
N TYR A 920 -19.97 -20.35 -12.71
CA TYR A 920 -18.99 -19.46 -13.33
C TYR A 920 -17.58 -20.04 -13.31
N LYS A 921 -16.72 -19.51 -14.17
CA LYS A 921 -15.27 -19.64 -14.12
C LYS A 921 -14.64 -18.30 -13.77
N ASN A 922 -13.81 -18.26 -12.74
CA ASN A 922 -13.06 -17.06 -12.40
C ASN A 922 -11.91 -16.85 -13.40
N ILE A 923 -11.95 -15.74 -14.13
CA ILE A 923 -10.92 -15.34 -15.10
C ILE A 923 -10.34 -13.95 -14.80
N THR A 924 -10.49 -13.49 -13.55
CA THR A 924 -10.05 -12.15 -13.11
C THR A 924 -8.58 -11.87 -13.44
N ASP A 925 -7.71 -12.87 -13.28
CA ASP A 925 -6.27 -12.74 -13.55
C ASP A 925 -5.91 -12.45 -15.01
N LYS A 926 -6.87 -12.59 -15.95
CA LYS A 926 -6.68 -12.24 -17.37
C LYS A 926 -6.92 -10.77 -17.66
N PHE A 927 -7.45 -10.00 -16.70
CA PHE A 927 -7.85 -8.61 -16.89
C PHE A 927 -7.10 -7.69 -15.93
N SER A 928 -6.76 -6.51 -16.43
CA SER A 928 -6.31 -5.37 -15.63
C SER A 928 -7.31 -4.23 -15.77
N LEU A 929 -7.58 -3.51 -14.68
CA LEU A 929 -8.44 -2.33 -14.73
C LEU A 929 -7.64 -1.11 -15.21
N ASP A 930 -8.03 -0.58 -16.36
CA ASP A 930 -7.75 0.81 -16.71
C ASP A 930 -8.86 1.71 -16.13
N LYS A 931 -8.48 2.75 -15.41
CA LYS A 931 -9.42 3.69 -14.77
C LYS A 931 -9.90 4.77 -15.74
N GLY A 932 -9.28 4.90 -16.91
CA GLY A 932 -9.65 5.88 -17.93
C GLY A 932 -9.54 7.34 -17.45
N GLN A 933 -8.76 7.60 -16.40
CA GLN A 933 -8.54 8.94 -15.86
C GLN A 933 -7.27 9.53 -16.49
N GLU A 934 -7.46 10.39 -17.49
CA GLU A 934 -6.38 11.13 -18.12
C GLU A 934 -6.40 12.60 -17.70
N SER A 935 -5.23 13.24 -17.69
CA SER A 935 -5.10 14.64 -17.26
C SER A 935 -5.99 15.59 -18.07
N SER A 936 -6.11 15.38 -19.39
CA SER A 936 -6.88 16.21 -20.33
C SER A 936 -8.35 15.77 -20.51
N PHE A 937 -8.72 14.59 -20.01
CA PHE A 937 -10.05 14.02 -20.14
C PHE A 937 -10.44 13.34 -18.82
N MET A 938 -11.24 14.05 -18.03
CA MET A 938 -11.92 13.47 -16.87
C MET A 938 -13.41 13.48 -17.17
N ILE A 939 -14.05 12.31 -17.20
CA ILE A 939 -15.50 12.21 -17.41
C ILE A 939 -16.19 12.78 -16.16
N PHE A 940 -16.54 14.07 -16.21
CA PHE A 940 -17.48 14.67 -15.28
C PHE A 940 -18.89 14.27 -15.71
N LEU A 941 -19.61 13.53 -14.85
CA LEU A 941 -21.06 13.49 -14.90
C LEU A 941 -21.59 14.71 -14.11
N ALA A 942 -22.26 15.61 -14.82
CA ALA A 942 -23.06 16.68 -14.22
C ALA A 942 -24.16 16.11 -13.33
#